data_AF-A0A257ZKC1-F1
#
_entry.id   AF-A0A257ZKC1-F1
#
_cell.length_a   1.000
_cell.length_b   1.000
_cell.length_c   1.000
_cell.angle_alpha   90.00
_cell.angle_beta   90.00
_cell.angle_gamma   90.00
#
_symmetry.space_group_name_H-M   'P 1'
#
loop_
_entity.id
_entity.type
_entity.pdbx_description
1 polymer ?
#
loop_
_entity_poly.entity_id
_entity_poly.type
_entity_poly.pdbx_seq_one_letter_code
_entity_poly.pdbx_strand_id
1 'polypeptide(L)'
;MDIGRLLESGRYAGKTAVVALAITSVVLPPYAYAQQGSAPGAKSGQSAPIGAPNVGWPRDFDVGDNRLEIYQPQIETWDGDTITGRSALAIGPKDGAPTYGFAQFTARAQVDKSAGLVQLSDIKVDKVEVVTAPDKAAMVKAAIDQRLPKTGLVARLDQLQASYAVNQKIEALRTQPVDNSPPKIVFTDTLTILVPISGEPAMRSVQGAPAYQRVFNTRALILQDSNGVFHLQAAGTWYESSSLAGTWLVTPKPSAELQAAASAALKQAEADPLLNKDGKAITPPPAILVSSVPTELIQTNGQPQMLPVDGTQLLTMSNADHAVFMETASNSFYVLISGRWFRSAGMNGPWTFVASDALPADFKKISPNDPQANVLVSVSGTPQAKEAAIAATIPQTSTVKRSTTTTVSYSGAPQFAPVEGTALKYAVNTAQPVIMVSPTSYFVVVNGVWFTSRSANGPWVVAAEVPPVIYTIPVNSPVYYVTYVRVYSVQPETVVVGYTPGYMGVMVAPGGTVVYGTGYVYPSYVGATWWYPYPTTYGYGASFALGAAAGFGFGFAAGWAWGAAVGPAWGPYWGAGGWNRWGYANAGVTNVYGRWGGSATVAHAWGTTWNGTEWGARSGYGTTARGTEVAGRSAGAFNPYTGNYA
;
A
#
# COMPACT_ATOMS: atom_id res chain seq x y z
N MET A 1 -0.03 -42.85 31.45
CA MET A 1 -0.74 -43.00 32.74
C MET A 1 -1.79 -41.91 32.73
N ASP A 2 -3.03 -42.31 32.53
CA ASP A 2 -4.25 -41.49 32.42
C ASP A 2 -4.87 -41.30 33.82
N ILE A 3 -5.94 -40.49 33.93
CA ILE A 3 -6.75 -40.04 35.09
C ILE A 3 -6.54 -38.52 35.33
N GLY A 4 -7.53 -37.61 35.22
CA GLY A 4 -8.96 -37.72 35.02
C GLY A 4 -9.62 -36.32 34.96
N ARG A 5 -10.80 -36.27 34.31
CA ARG A 5 -11.76 -35.16 34.16
C ARG A 5 -12.38 -34.65 35.48
N LEU A 6 -13.02 -33.47 35.40
CA LEU A 6 -14.11 -32.85 36.22
C LEU A 6 -13.65 -31.47 36.78
N LEU A 7 -14.32 -30.32 36.59
CA LEU A 7 -15.75 -29.99 36.63
C LEU A 7 -16.08 -28.67 35.90
N GLU A 8 -17.36 -28.57 35.48
CA GLU A 8 -18.05 -27.44 34.85
C GLU A 8 -18.57 -26.39 35.85
N SER A 9 -18.74 -25.16 35.33
CA SER A 9 -19.85 -24.21 35.55
C SER A 9 -20.07 -23.52 36.91
N GLY A 10 -20.27 -22.19 36.84
CA GLY A 10 -20.86 -21.38 37.91
C GLY A 10 -21.04 -19.91 37.51
N ARG A 11 -22.26 -19.54 37.10
CA ARG A 11 -22.72 -18.14 36.95
C ARG A 11 -23.01 -17.53 38.34
N TYR A 12 -22.82 -16.22 38.51
CA TYR A 12 -23.79 -15.22 39.02
C TYR A 12 -23.13 -13.96 39.63
N ALA A 13 -23.47 -12.83 39.03
CA ALA A 13 -23.81 -11.51 39.58
C ALA A 13 -23.24 -11.03 40.94
N GLY A 14 -22.46 -9.94 40.88
CA GLY A 14 -22.76 -8.64 41.51
C GLY A 14 -22.75 -8.50 43.04
N LYS A 15 -21.84 -7.64 43.55
CA LYS A 15 -22.15 -6.47 44.39
C LYS A 15 -20.90 -5.70 44.79
N THR A 16 -21.09 -4.39 44.84
CA THR A 16 -20.26 -3.28 45.31
C THR A 16 -19.64 -3.51 46.70
N ALA A 17 -18.37 -3.12 46.88
CA ALA A 17 -17.83 -2.69 48.16
C ALA A 17 -16.66 -1.73 47.96
N VAL A 18 -16.88 -0.47 48.36
CA VAL A 18 -15.89 0.56 48.61
C VAL A 18 -15.27 0.26 49.98
N VAL A 19 -13.95 0.13 50.09
CA VAL A 19 -13.22 0.28 51.37
C VAL A 19 -11.90 1.00 51.12
N ALA A 20 -11.70 2.04 51.92
CA ALA A 20 -10.62 3.01 51.91
C ALA A 20 -9.25 2.42 52.31
N LEU A 21 -8.20 2.94 51.68
CA LEU A 21 -6.80 2.73 52.08
C LEU A 21 -6.48 3.56 53.33
N ALA A 22 -6.01 2.89 54.39
CA ALA A 22 -5.35 3.50 55.54
C ALA A 22 -3.83 3.36 55.39
N ILE A 23 -3.14 4.46 55.70
CA ILE A 23 -1.69 4.64 55.71
C ILE A 23 -1.12 4.14 57.04
N THR A 24 -0.05 3.34 57.00
CA THR A 24 0.93 3.31 58.11
C THR A 24 2.33 3.03 57.59
N SER A 25 3.22 3.97 57.90
CA SER A 25 4.64 4.04 57.60
C SER A 25 5.47 3.41 58.73
N VAL A 26 6.56 2.73 58.38
CA VAL A 26 7.74 2.52 59.26
C VAL A 26 9.01 2.79 58.43
N VAL A 27 9.94 3.51 59.06
CA VAL A 27 11.06 4.25 58.48
C VAL A 27 12.41 3.60 58.87
N LEU A 28 13.23 3.31 57.83
CA LEU A 28 14.71 3.43 57.64
C LEU A 28 15.71 2.79 58.65
N PRO A 29 17.03 2.63 58.33
CA PRO A 29 17.84 3.17 57.20
C PRO A 29 18.79 2.15 56.50
N PRO A 30 19.57 2.58 55.48
CA PRO A 30 21.01 2.70 55.76
C PRO A 30 21.72 3.94 55.15
N TYR A 31 22.91 4.11 55.72
CA TYR A 31 24.01 5.06 55.56
C TYR A 31 24.33 5.68 54.19
N ALA A 32 24.79 6.93 54.28
CA ALA A 32 25.31 7.78 53.22
C ALA A 32 26.80 7.56 52.94
N TYR A 33 27.21 7.82 51.69
CA TYR A 33 28.34 8.69 51.36
C TYR A 33 28.04 9.41 50.04
N ALA A 34 28.21 10.72 50.05
CA ALA A 34 28.01 11.62 48.93
C ALA A 34 29.23 11.62 47.98
N GLN A 35 28.98 11.77 46.67
CA GLN A 35 29.67 12.76 45.85
C GLN A 35 28.88 13.04 44.56
N GLN A 36 28.26 14.22 44.53
CA GLN A 36 27.77 14.88 43.33
C GLN A 36 28.95 15.30 42.46
N GLY A 37 29.01 14.75 41.25
CA GLY A 37 29.73 15.31 40.11
C GLY A 37 28.70 15.59 39.01
N SER A 38 28.40 16.87 38.83
CA SER A 38 27.46 17.40 37.84
C SER A 38 27.81 16.93 36.42
N ALA A 39 26.93 16.16 35.79
CA ALA A 39 27.00 15.97 34.34
C ALA A 39 26.63 17.31 33.67
N PRO A 40 27.49 17.86 32.80
CA PRO A 40 27.20 19.13 32.13
C PRO A 40 25.96 18.97 31.24
N GLY A 41 25.06 19.94 31.33
CA GLY A 41 23.79 19.97 30.61
C GLY A 41 23.97 19.61 29.14
N ALA A 42 23.19 18.62 28.69
CA ALA A 42 23.07 18.29 27.29
C ALA A 42 22.46 19.50 26.56
N LYS A 43 23.33 20.35 26.00
CA LYS A 43 22.95 21.26 24.93
C LYS A 43 22.35 20.42 23.82
N SER A 44 21.19 20.86 23.32
CA SER A 44 20.53 20.39 22.10
C SER A 44 21.54 19.87 21.08
N GLY A 45 21.57 18.55 20.90
CA GLY A 45 22.40 17.92 19.89
C GLY A 45 22.02 18.43 18.51
N GLN A 46 22.92 19.21 17.89
CA GLN A 46 22.81 19.56 16.48
C GLN A 46 22.78 18.25 15.67
N SER A 47 21.71 18.08 14.91
CA SER A 47 21.59 17.03 13.90
C SER A 47 22.70 17.19 12.86
N ALA A 48 23.27 16.09 12.39
CA ALA A 48 24.37 16.09 11.43
C ALA A 48 24.01 16.88 10.14
N PRO A 49 24.99 17.55 9.50
CA PRO A 49 24.76 18.26 8.23
C PRO A 49 24.18 17.33 7.16
N ILE A 50 23.38 17.89 6.25
CA ILE A 50 22.79 17.15 5.10
C ILE A 50 23.90 16.50 4.24
N GLY A 51 25.16 16.95 4.35
CA GLY A 51 26.33 16.44 3.64
C GLY A 51 27.28 15.49 4.34
N ALA A 52 26.93 14.94 5.51
CA ALA A 52 27.76 13.92 6.15
C ALA A 52 27.87 12.65 5.26
N PRO A 53 29.09 12.15 4.98
CA PRO A 53 29.31 10.84 4.35
C PRO A 53 28.62 9.73 5.16
N ASN A 54 28.17 8.65 4.51
CA ASN A 54 27.54 7.47 5.13
C ASN A 54 26.20 7.66 5.86
N VAL A 55 25.61 8.86 5.85
CA VAL A 55 24.25 9.05 6.38
C VAL A 55 23.23 8.78 5.26
N GLY A 56 22.42 7.73 5.46
CA GLY A 56 21.37 7.30 4.53
C GLY A 56 20.26 8.34 4.35
N TRP A 57 19.39 8.10 3.36
CA TRP A 57 18.14 8.83 3.17
C TRP A 57 16.96 8.02 3.71
N PRO A 58 15.87 8.65 4.19
CA PRO A 58 15.65 10.09 4.33
C PRO A 58 16.53 10.76 5.41
N ARG A 59 16.68 12.08 5.33
CA ARG A 59 17.33 12.92 6.36
C ARG A 59 16.26 13.57 7.21
N ASP A 60 16.34 13.44 8.53
CA ASP A 60 15.29 13.93 9.41
C ASP A 60 15.81 14.69 10.64
N PHE A 61 15.13 15.78 10.97
CA PHE A 61 15.52 16.65 12.09
C PHE A 61 14.33 17.41 12.68
N ASP A 62 14.48 17.83 13.93
CA ASP A 62 13.44 18.57 14.64
C ASP A 62 13.42 20.05 14.21
N VAL A 63 12.22 20.58 14.01
CA VAL A 63 11.91 21.97 13.67
C VAL A 63 10.77 22.44 14.58
N GLY A 64 11.15 23.03 15.71
CA GLY A 64 10.20 23.29 16.80
C GLY A 64 9.64 21.98 17.36
N ASP A 65 8.31 21.91 17.50
CA ASP A 65 7.60 20.69 17.92
C ASP A 65 7.36 19.69 16.78
N ASN A 66 7.77 20.03 15.56
CA ASN A 66 7.61 19.18 14.39
C ASN A 66 8.90 18.41 14.05
N ARG A 67 8.75 17.29 13.35
CA ARG A 67 9.80 16.55 12.64
C ARG A 67 9.73 16.90 11.15
N LEU A 68 10.83 17.38 10.59
CA LEU A 68 11.00 17.54 9.15
C LEU A 68 11.81 16.36 8.61
N GLU A 69 11.27 15.68 7.61
CA GLU A 69 11.97 14.67 6.82
C GLU A 69 12.20 15.20 5.41
N ILE A 70 13.40 14.98 4.90
CA ILE A 70 13.84 15.31 3.56
C ILE A 70 14.20 14.00 2.88
N TYR A 71 13.48 13.65 1.82
CA TYR A 71 13.74 12.44 1.05
C TYR A 71 14.88 12.65 0.06
N GLN A 72 15.39 11.58 -0.55
CA GLN A 72 16.52 11.71 -1.46
C GLN A 72 16.20 12.68 -2.62
N PRO A 73 17.06 13.68 -2.89
CA PRO A 73 16.90 14.60 -4.00
C PRO A 73 16.84 13.86 -5.34
N GLN A 74 15.89 14.26 -6.17
CA GLN A 74 15.74 13.83 -7.56
C GLN A 74 16.26 14.93 -8.47
N ILE A 75 17.26 14.58 -9.29
CA ILE A 75 17.80 15.48 -10.32
C ILE A 75 16.78 15.57 -11.46
N GLU A 76 16.32 16.78 -11.77
CA GLU A 76 15.35 17.06 -12.83
C GLU A 76 16.08 17.50 -14.11
N THR A 77 17.01 18.45 -14.00
CA THR A 77 17.86 18.87 -15.13
C THR A 77 19.33 18.81 -14.75
N TRP A 78 20.17 18.53 -15.74
CA TRP A 78 21.61 18.66 -15.66
C TRP A 78 22.10 19.26 -16.98
N ASP A 79 22.28 20.58 -17.00
CA ASP A 79 22.71 21.33 -18.17
C ASP A 79 24.05 22.01 -17.90
N GLY A 80 25.07 21.64 -18.66
CA GLY A 80 26.46 22.03 -18.40
C GLY A 80 26.88 21.67 -16.98
N ASP A 81 27.17 22.70 -16.18
CA ASP A 81 27.55 22.58 -14.77
C ASP A 81 26.43 22.97 -13.81
N THR A 82 25.20 23.12 -14.28
CA THR A 82 24.03 23.47 -13.45
C THR A 82 23.10 22.28 -13.33
N ILE A 83 22.78 21.93 -12.09
CA ILE A 83 21.81 20.91 -11.73
C ILE A 83 20.60 21.59 -11.10
N THR A 84 19.41 21.25 -11.57
CA THR A 84 18.16 21.52 -10.84
C THR A 84 17.55 20.22 -10.38
N GLY A 85 16.87 20.27 -9.25
CA GLY A 85 16.15 19.13 -8.75
C GLY A 85 15.13 19.48 -7.71
N ARG A 86 14.46 18.44 -7.23
CA ARG A 86 13.51 18.54 -6.12
C ARG A 86 13.73 17.45 -5.10
N SER A 87 13.39 17.75 -3.86
CA SER A 87 13.29 16.79 -2.78
C SER A 87 11.86 16.78 -2.26
N ALA A 88 11.26 15.60 -2.13
CA ALA A 88 10.02 15.47 -1.35
C ALA A 88 10.32 15.74 0.13
N LEU A 89 9.32 16.28 0.83
CA LEU A 89 9.39 16.65 2.24
C LEU A 89 8.19 16.07 2.98
N ALA A 90 8.38 15.69 4.24
CA ALA A 90 7.30 15.40 5.17
C ALA A 90 7.50 16.23 6.45
N ILE A 91 6.49 16.99 6.88
CA ILE A 91 6.54 17.85 8.07
C ILE A 91 5.30 17.63 8.95
N GLY A 92 5.51 17.21 10.19
CA GLY A 92 4.40 16.96 11.12
C GLY A 92 4.87 16.84 12.57
N PRO A 93 3.94 16.66 13.52
CA PRO A 93 4.28 16.35 14.90
C PRO A 93 5.18 15.11 15.00
N LYS A 94 6.06 15.04 16.00
CA LYS A 94 7.02 13.92 16.14
C LYS A 94 6.35 12.54 16.26
N ASP A 95 5.14 12.49 16.79
CA ASP A 95 4.35 11.27 17.01
C ASP A 95 3.03 11.29 16.22
N GLY A 96 2.96 12.08 15.14
CA GLY A 96 1.75 12.24 14.34
C GLY A 96 2.02 12.11 12.84
N ALA A 97 0.95 12.07 12.05
CA ALA A 97 1.09 12.04 10.60
C ALA A 97 1.64 13.36 10.05
N PRO A 98 2.57 13.29 9.09
CA PRO A 98 3.08 14.48 8.43
C PRO A 98 2.16 14.97 7.32
N THR A 99 2.27 16.26 7.01
CA THR A 99 1.86 16.84 5.73
C THR A 99 3.03 16.77 4.76
N TYR A 100 2.73 16.56 3.48
CA TYR A 100 3.75 16.43 2.44
C TYR A 100 3.95 17.71 1.60
N GLY A 101 5.16 17.84 1.09
CA GLY A 101 5.58 18.99 0.29
C GLY A 101 6.82 18.68 -0.54
N PHE A 102 7.41 19.71 -1.13
CA PHE A 102 8.70 19.60 -1.83
C PHE A 102 9.57 20.84 -1.63
N ALA A 103 10.89 20.63 -1.70
CA ALA A 103 11.89 21.68 -1.87
C ALA A 103 12.48 21.58 -3.27
N GLN A 104 12.42 22.64 -4.06
CA GLN A 104 13.18 22.79 -5.29
C GLN A 104 14.54 23.40 -4.97
N PHE A 105 15.58 22.89 -5.62
CA PHE A 105 16.93 23.37 -5.44
C PHE A 105 17.68 23.48 -6.77
N THR A 106 18.67 24.35 -6.76
CA THR A 106 19.68 24.50 -7.80
C THR A 106 21.06 24.30 -7.20
N ALA A 107 21.97 23.66 -7.92
CA ALA A 107 23.37 23.47 -7.52
C ALA A 107 24.31 23.54 -8.72
N ARG A 108 25.59 23.83 -8.48
CA ARG A 108 26.66 23.72 -9.48
C ARG A 108 27.34 22.37 -9.36
N ALA A 109 27.62 21.71 -10.48
CA ALA A 109 28.15 20.36 -10.52
C ALA A 109 29.50 20.32 -11.23
N GLN A 110 30.55 19.95 -10.48
CA GLN A 110 31.88 19.71 -11.03
C GLN A 110 32.18 18.21 -11.03
N VAL A 111 32.42 17.64 -12.20
CA VAL A 111 32.61 16.19 -12.39
C VAL A 111 34.09 15.84 -12.42
N ASP A 112 34.52 14.97 -11.51
CA ASP A 112 35.81 14.28 -11.58
C ASP A 112 35.60 12.87 -12.15
N LYS A 113 35.86 12.72 -13.45
CA LYS A 113 35.69 11.44 -14.15
C LYS A 113 36.69 10.38 -13.70
N SER A 114 37.91 10.78 -13.35
CA SER A 114 38.96 9.86 -12.88
C SER A 114 38.64 9.26 -11.52
N ALA A 115 38.05 10.05 -10.61
CA ALA A 115 37.63 9.59 -9.29
C ALA A 115 36.22 8.98 -9.29
N GLY A 116 35.43 9.19 -10.35
CA GLY A 116 34.02 8.77 -10.41
C GLY A 116 33.13 9.56 -9.44
N LEU A 117 33.47 10.83 -9.19
CA LEU A 117 32.81 11.71 -8.22
C LEU A 117 32.27 12.98 -8.87
N VAL A 118 31.27 13.57 -8.22
CA VAL A 118 30.68 14.87 -8.54
C VAL A 118 30.68 15.70 -7.27
N GLN A 119 31.29 16.88 -7.34
CA GLN A 119 31.17 17.92 -6.33
C GLN A 119 29.99 18.82 -6.70
N LEU A 120 28.99 18.89 -5.80
CA LEU A 120 27.89 19.82 -5.88
C LEU A 120 28.20 21.04 -5.00
N SER A 121 28.36 22.23 -5.58
CA SER A 121 28.56 23.49 -4.87
C SER A 121 27.37 24.44 -5.05
N ASP A 122 27.37 25.56 -4.33
CA ASP A 122 26.36 26.63 -4.45
C ASP A 122 24.92 26.13 -4.40
N ILE A 123 24.65 25.17 -3.51
CA ILE A 123 23.33 24.57 -3.34
C ILE A 123 22.40 25.64 -2.77
N LYS A 124 21.33 25.94 -3.49
CA LYS A 124 20.29 26.91 -3.11
C LYS A 124 18.94 26.23 -3.12
N VAL A 125 18.16 26.41 -2.08
CA VAL A 125 16.73 26.05 -2.08
C VAL A 125 15.96 27.24 -2.63
N ASP A 126 15.45 27.08 -3.85
CA ASP A 126 14.76 28.13 -4.59
C ASP A 126 13.31 28.28 -4.13
N LYS A 127 12.64 27.15 -3.85
CA LYS A 127 11.24 27.11 -3.43
C LYS A 127 11.01 25.99 -2.43
N VAL A 128 10.18 26.26 -1.42
CA VAL A 128 9.56 25.22 -0.58
C VAL A 128 8.05 25.37 -0.68
N GLU A 129 7.35 24.26 -0.90
CA GLU A 129 5.89 24.20 -0.92
C GLU A 129 5.43 23.09 0.02
N VAL A 130 4.51 23.41 0.92
CA VAL A 130 3.85 22.47 1.84
C VAL A 130 2.36 22.60 1.59
N VAL A 131 1.81 21.71 0.77
CA VAL A 131 0.62 22.02 -0.05
C VAL A 131 -0.63 22.28 0.78
N THR A 132 -0.91 21.45 1.79
CA THR A 132 -2.07 21.60 2.69
C THR A 132 -1.76 22.36 3.98
N ALA A 133 -0.50 22.75 4.20
CA ALA A 133 -0.07 23.59 5.32
C ALA A 133 0.93 24.67 4.83
N PRO A 134 0.49 25.60 3.95
CA PRO A 134 1.38 26.56 3.30
C PRO A 134 2.08 27.51 4.28
N ASP A 135 1.50 27.72 5.45
CA ASP A 135 2.07 28.46 6.57
C ASP A 135 3.40 27.85 7.08
N LYS A 136 3.60 26.53 6.93
CA LYS A 136 4.84 25.85 7.33
C LYS A 136 6.00 26.05 6.35
N ALA A 137 5.76 26.53 5.12
CA ALA A 137 6.77 26.56 4.07
C ALA A 137 8.00 27.42 4.41
N ALA A 138 7.79 28.61 4.99
CA ALA A 138 8.89 29.51 5.36
C ALA A 138 9.77 28.92 6.47
N MET A 139 9.15 28.31 7.48
CA MET A 139 9.84 27.61 8.57
C MET A 139 10.67 26.44 8.03
N VAL A 140 10.09 25.62 7.16
CA VAL A 140 10.77 24.48 6.52
C VAL A 140 11.96 24.95 5.68
N LYS A 141 11.79 26.00 4.86
CA LYS A 141 12.88 26.57 4.07
C LYS A 141 14.05 27.03 4.94
N ALA A 142 13.77 27.81 5.97
CA ALA A 142 14.80 28.29 6.89
C ALA A 142 15.56 27.13 7.57
N ALA A 143 14.85 26.07 7.94
CA ALA A 143 15.44 24.89 8.57
C ALA A 143 16.35 24.10 7.61
N ILE A 144 16.00 24.04 6.32
CA ILE A 144 16.86 23.44 5.27
C ILE A 144 18.08 24.33 5.03
N ASP A 145 17.88 25.63 4.79
CA ASP A 145 18.96 26.58 4.48
C ASP A 145 20.05 26.59 5.57
N GLN A 146 19.65 26.49 6.85
CA GLN A 146 20.58 26.39 7.98
C GLN A 146 21.46 25.13 7.98
N ARG A 147 21.02 24.07 7.30
CA ARG A 147 21.67 22.75 7.31
C ARG A 147 22.35 22.40 5.98
N LEU A 148 22.22 23.26 4.98
CA LEU A 148 22.95 23.11 3.72
C LEU A 148 24.45 23.18 3.99
N PRO A 149 25.24 22.22 3.49
CA PRO A 149 26.68 22.23 3.68
C PRO A 149 27.29 23.38 2.89
N LYS A 150 27.93 24.33 3.59
CA LYS A 150 28.58 25.51 2.98
C LYS A 150 29.70 25.15 1.99
N THR A 151 30.31 23.98 2.14
CA THR A 151 31.36 23.45 1.26
C THR A 151 30.82 22.60 0.11
N GLY A 152 29.49 22.45 0.00
CA GLY A 152 28.86 21.58 -0.98
C GLY A 152 28.80 20.10 -0.57
N LEU A 153 28.36 19.26 -1.50
CA LEU A 153 28.17 17.81 -1.35
C LEU A 153 29.05 17.05 -2.34
N VAL A 154 29.68 15.96 -1.91
CA VAL A 154 30.30 14.99 -2.82
C VAL A 154 29.34 13.82 -3.02
N ALA A 155 29.12 13.44 -4.27
CA ALA A 155 28.34 12.27 -4.61
C ALA A 155 29.02 11.46 -5.71
N ARG A 156 28.64 10.20 -5.85
CA ARG A 156 29.18 9.31 -6.89
C ARG A 156 28.57 9.66 -8.24
N LEU A 157 29.41 9.78 -9.27
CA LEU A 157 28.99 10.15 -10.62
C LEU A 157 28.03 9.13 -11.23
N ASP A 158 28.33 7.83 -11.07
CA ASP A 158 27.49 6.73 -11.53
C ASP A 158 26.08 6.80 -10.91
N GLN A 159 25.96 7.08 -9.62
CA GLN A 159 24.70 7.23 -8.91
C GLN A 159 23.92 8.46 -9.36
N LEU A 160 24.57 9.62 -9.55
CA LEU A 160 23.90 10.81 -10.06
C LEU A 160 23.43 10.63 -11.50
N GLN A 161 24.24 10.03 -12.36
CA GLN A 161 23.87 9.75 -13.75
C GLN A 161 22.76 8.71 -13.85
N ALA A 162 22.79 7.66 -13.02
CA ALA A 162 21.70 6.69 -12.93
C ALA A 162 20.41 7.35 -12.43
N SER A 163 20.50 8.16 -11.36
CA SER A 163 19.36 8.94 -10.84
C SER A 163 18.78 9.86 -11.91
N TYR A 164 19.62 10.63 -12.60
CA TYR A 164 19.22 11.56 -13.66
C TYR A 164 18.62 10.84 -14.88
N ALA A 165 19.29 9.80 -15.41
CA ALA A 165 18.80 9.05 -16.57
C ALA A 165 17.47 8.35 -16.28
N VAL A 166 17.30 7.85 -15.05
CA VAL A 166 16.04 7.25 -14.64
C VAL A 166 14.98 8.34 -14.41
N ASN A 167 15.32 9.48 -13.82
CA ASN A 167 14.37 10.60 -13.66
C ASN A 167 13.92 11.18 -14.99
N GLN A 168 14.80 11.30 -15.99
CA GLN A 168 14.42 11.72 -17.35
C GLN A 168 13.40 10.76 -17.99
N LYS A 169 13.55 9.45 -17.74
CA LYS A 169 12.55 8.45 -18.15
C LYS A 169 11.28 8.51 -17.29
N ILE A 170 11.38 8.78 -15.99
CA ILE A 170 10.22 8.96 -15.09
C ILE A 170 9.44 10.24 -15.40
N GLU A 171 10.10 11.34 -15.78
CA GLU A 171 9.51 12.64 -16.14
C GLU A 171 8.48 12.43 -17.25
N ALA A 172 8.86 11.69 -18.29
CA ALA A 172 7.98 11.26 -19.39
C ALA A 172 6.86 10.30 -18.96
N LEU A 173 6.97 9.72 -17.76
CA LEU A 173 6.05 8.74 -17.16
C LEU A 173 5.36 9.29 -15.90
N ARG A 174 5.48 10.58 -15.55
CA ARG A 174 4.90 11.16 -14.33
C ARG A 174 3.38 10.98 -14.28
N THR A 175 2.76 10.91 -15.45
CA THR A 175 1.37 10.53 -15.65
C THR A 175 1.31 9.27 -16.49
N GLN A 176 0.63 8.25 -15.99
CA GLN A 176 0.57 6.94 -16.64
C GLN A 176 -0.66 6.84 -17.53
N PRO A 177 -0.56 6.37 -18.79
CA PRO A 177 -1.71 6.16 -19.67
C PRO A 177 -2.47 4.89 -19.23
N VAL A 178 -3.06 4.97 -18.04
CA VAL A 178 -3.94 3.95 -17.47
C VAL A 178 -5.18 3.81 -18.34
N ASP A 179 -5.74 2.60 -18.37
CA ASP A 179 -7.05 2.38 -18.94
C ASP A 179 -8.12 2.92 -17.99
N ASN A 180 -9.11 3.61 -18.55
CA ASN A 180 -10.23 4.19 -17.81
C ASN A 180 -11.57 3.67 -18.36
N SER A 181 -11.55 2.57 -19.11
CA SER A 181 -12.77 1.87 -19.51
C SER A 181 -13.63 1.58 -18.28
N PRO A 182 -14.90 2.04 -18.24
CA PRO A 182 -15.75 1.86 -17.08
C PRO A 182 -15.92 0.38 -16.73
N PRO A 183 -15.76 -0.04 -15.47
CA PRO A 183 -16.18 -1.37 -15.05
C PRO A 183 -17.71 -1.47 -15.13
N LYS A 184 -18.25 -2.67 -14.97
CA LYS A 184 -19.66 -2.82 -14.64
C LYS A 184 -19.91 -2.19 -13.26
N ILE A 185 -20.69 -1.13 -13.20
CA ILE A 185 -21.04 -0.46 -11.93
C ILE A 185 -22.43 -0.91 -11.52
N VAL A 186 -22.56 -1.50 -10.34
CA VAL A 186 -23.81 -2.06 -9.82
C VAL A 186 -24.17 -1.37 -8.51
N PHE A 187 -25.37 -0.80 -8.43
CA PHE A 187 -25.95 -0.25 -7.20
C PHE A 187 -26.84 -1.29 -6.52
N THR A 188 -26.81 -1.34 -5.20
CA THR A 188 -27.73 -2.11 -4.36
C THR A 188 -28.07 -1.34 -3.10
N ASP A 189 -29.27 -1.52 -2.57
CA ASP A 189 -29.75 -0.97 -1.31
C ASP A 189 -29.82 -2.02 -0.18
N THR A 190 -29.34 -3.23 -0.47
CA THR A 190 -29.27 -4.35 0.46
C THR A 190 -27.83 -4.86 0.58
N LEU A 191 -27.51 -5.39 1.75
CA LEU A 191 -26.20 -5.98 2.00
C LEU A 191 -25.90 -7.09 0.99
N THR A 192 -24.88 -6.85 0.16
CA THR A 192 -24.48 -7.71 -0.96
C THR A 192 -22.96 -7.93 -0.95
N ILE A 193 -22.53 -9.13 -1.32
CA ILE A 193 -21.11 -9.46 -1.53
C ILE A 193 -20.84 -9.63 -3.02
N LEU A 194 -19.83 -8.91 -3.52
CA LEU A 194 -19.25 -9.15 -4.84
C LEU A 194 -18.24 -10.30 -4.77
N VAL A 195 -18.45 -11.35 -5.57
CA VAL A 195 -17.55 -12.49 -5.73
C VAL A 195 -16.96 -12.46 -7.14
N PRO A 196 -15.73 -11.93 -7.31
CA PRO A 196 -15.07 -11.86 -8.60
C PRO A 196 -14.49 -13.23 -9.01
N ILE A 197 -14.62 -13.54 -10.30
CA ILE A 197 -13.94 -14.62 -11.01
C ILE A 197 -12.96 -13.96 -11.97
N SER A 198 -11.72 -14.45 -12.00
CA SER A 198 -10.67 -13.87 -12.86
C SER A 198 -10.83 -14.35 -14.31
N GLY A 199 -11.66 -13.63 -15.08
CA GLY A 199 -11.99 -13.96 -16.45
C GLY A 199 -12.98 -15.13 -16.55
N GLU A 200 -12.90 -15.89 -17.64
CA GLU A 200 -13.78 -17.05 -17.86
C GLU A 200 -13.66 -18.10 -16.75
N PRO A 201 -14.77 -18.64 -16.20
CA PRO A 201 -14.73 -19.63 -15.13
C PRO A 201 -13.92 -20.87 -15.49
N ALA A 202 -12.87 -21.16 -14.71
CA ALA A 202 -12.00 -22.30 -14.93
C ALA A 202 -12.40 -23.47 -14.01
N MET A 203 -13.08 -24.46 -14.57
CA MET A 203 -13.54 -25.63 -13.80
C MET A 203 -12.41 -26.63 -13.55
N ARG A 204 -12.35 -27.18 -12.33
CA ARG A 204 -11.40 -28.23 -11.91
C ARG A 204 -12.13 -29.32 -11.14
N SER A 205 -11.81 -30.58 -11.42
CA SER A 205 -12.38 -31.70 -10.66
C SER A 205 -11.95 -31.66 -9.20
N VAL A 206 -12.87 -32.01 -8.29
CA VAL A 206 -12.57 -32.14 -6.86
C VAL A 206 -12.11 -33.57 -6.56
N GLN A 207 -10.86 -33.73 -6.11
CA GLN A 207 -10.31 -35.06 -5.82
C GLN A 207 -11.04 -35.68 -4.63
N GLY A 208 -11.60 -36.88 -4.81
CA GLY A 208 -12.42 -37.55 -3.78
C GLY A 208 -13.90 -37.17 -3.81
N ALA A 209 -14.31 -36.28 -4.71
CA ALA A 209 -15.72 -35.93 -4.94
C ALA A 209 -16.00 -35.77 -6.45
N PRO A 210 -16.03 -36.87 -7.23
CA PRO A 210 -16.09 -36.83 -8.70
C PRO A 210 -17.39 -36.23 -9.26
N ALA A 211 -18.45 -36.16 -8.45
CA ALA A 211 -19.70 -35.48 -8.82
C ALA A 211 -19.61 -33.95 -8.77
N TYR A 212 -18.48 -33.39 -8.34
CA TYR A 212 -18.29 -31.95 -8.18
C TYR A 212 -17.07 -31.43 -8.94
N GLN A 213 -17.23 -30.22 -9.48
CA GLN A 213 -16.15 -29.41 -10.03
C GLN A 213 -16.07 -28.09 -9.25
N ARG A 214 -14.88 -27.52 -9.10
CA ARG A 214 -14.64 -26.21 -8.48
C ARG A 214 -14.37 -25.16 -9.54
N VAL A 215 -14.98 -23.97 -9.40
CA VAL A 215 -14.51 -22.77 -10.11
C VAL A 215 -13.19 -22.35 -9.46
N PHE A 216 -12.09 -22.50 -10.19
CA PHE A 216 -10.75 -22.48 -9.60
C PHE A 216 -10.08 -21.10 -9.61
N ASN A 217 -10.47 -20.23 -10.54
CA ASN A 217 -9.95 -18.87 -10.71
C ASN A 217 -10.75 -17.82 -9.93
N THR A 218 -11.16 -18.17 -8.70
CA THR A 218 -11.78 -17.25 -7.74
C THR A 218 -11.30 -17.60 -6.34
N ARG A 219 -11.33 -16.61 -5.44
CA ARG A 219 -10.97 -16.83 -4.04
C ARG A 219 -12.05 -17.53 -3.25
N ALA A 220 -13.32 -17.32 -3.60
CA ALA A 220 -14.43 -17.95 -2.91
C ALA A 220 -14.51 -19.45 -3.24
N LEU A 221 -15.15 -20.24 -2.38
CA LEU A 221 -15.44 -21.63 -2.68
C LEU A 221 -16.73 -21.71 -3.50
N ILE A 222 -16.61 -21.89 -4.81
CA ILE A 222 -17.73 -22.21 -5.70
C ILE A 222 -17.55 -23.62 -6.26
N LEU A 223 -18.52 -24.48 -6.02
CA LEU A 223 -18.61 -25.83 -6.58
C LEU A 223 -19.77 -25.91 -7.56
N GLN A 224 -19.67 -26.75 -8.58
CA GLN A 224 -20.76 -27.13 -9.45
C GLN A 224 -20.99 -28.64 -9.30
N ASP A 225 -22.22 -29.06 -9.08
CA ASP A 225 -22.59 -30.48 -9.04
C ASP A 225 -22.87 -31.07 -10.44
N SER A 226 -23.12 -32.37 -10.50
CA SER A 226 -23.41 -33.09 -11.74
C SER A 226 -24.71 -32.66 -12.44
N ASN A 227 -25.62 -31.98 -11.75
CA ASN A 227 -26.85 -31.42 -12.33
C ASN A 227 -26.63 -30.01 -12.88
N GLY A 228 -25.41 -29.48 -12.76
CA GLY A 228 -25.04 -28.14 -13.21
C GLY A 228 -25.35 -27.03 -12.21
N VAL A 229 -25.82 -27.36 -10.99
CA VAL A 229 -26.12 -26.37 -9.94
C VAL A 229 -24.83 -25.90 -9.30
N PHE A 230 -24.66 -24.59 -9.20
CA PHE A 230 -23.55 -23.97 -8.50
C PHE A 230 -23.88 -23.79 -7.02
N HIS A 231 -22.90 -24.07 -6.16
CA HIS A 231 -22.96 -23.96 -4.72
C HIS A 231 -21.82 -23.07 -4.25
N LEU A 232 -22.12 -22.00 -3.50
CA LEU A 232 -21.15 -21.05 -2.98
C LEU A 232 -21.16 -21.08 -1.45
N GLN A 233 -19.98 -21.18 -0.84
CA GLN A 233 -19.82 -20.88 0.58
C GLN A 233 -19.31 -19.45 0.74
N ALA A 234 -20.10 -18.59 1.39
CA ALA A 234 -19.74 -17.21 1.68
C ALA A 234 -20.40 -16.73 2.98
N ALA A 235 -19.72 -15.88 3.75
CA ALA A 235 -20.26 -15.23 4.95
C ALA A 235 -20.85 -16.19 6.00
N GLY A 236 -20.33 -17.43 6.06
CA GLY A 236 -20.82 -18.48 6.96
C GLY A 236 -22.13 -19.13 6.52
N THR A 237 -22.57 -18.89 5.28
CA THR A 237 -23.81 -19.40 4.69
C THR A 237 -23.51 -20.14 3.38
N TRP A 238 -24.33 -21.14 3.04
CA TRP A 238 -24.32 -21.77 1.72
C TRP A 238 -25.37 -21.12 0.83
N TYR A 239 -25.03 -20.97 -0.44
CA TYR A 239 -25.91 -20.47 -1.47
C TYR A 239 -25.91 -21.40 -2.68
N GLU A 240 -27.00 -21.42 -3.42
CA GLU A 240 -27.12 -22.15 -4.68
C GLU A 240 -27.64 -21.27 -5.82
N SER A 241 -27.22 -21.57 -7.04
CA SER A 241 -27.76 -20.95 -8.26
C SER A 241 -27.64 -21.88 -9.46
N SER A 242 -28.54 -21.77 -10.42
CA SER A 242 -28.46 -22.50 -11.70
C SER A 242 -27.43 -21.91 -12.67
N SER A 243 -26.91 -20.71 -12.40
CA SER A 243 -25.87 -20.07 -13.19
C SER A 243 -25.04 -19.12 -12.34
N LEU A 244 -23.77 -18.92 -12.70
CA LEU A 244 -22.88 -18.02 -11.94
C LEU A 244 -23.43 -16.57 -11.89
N ALA A 245 -23.94 -16.04 -13.00
CA ALA A 245 -24.51 -14.69 -13.08
C ALA A 245 -25.98 -14.60 -12.61
N GLY A 246 -26.55 -15.70 -12.10
CA GLY A 246 -27.95 -15.79 -11.69
C GLY A 246 -28.20 -15.28 -10.28
N THR A 247 -29.46 -15.37 -9.86
CA THR A 247 -29.85 -15.14 -8.46
C THR A 247 -29.34 -16.29 -7.61
N TRP A 248 -28.66 -15.96 -6.52
CA TRP A 248 -28.17 -16.92 -5.53
C TRP A 248 -29.15 -17.00 -4.37
N LEU A 249 -29.61 -18.20 -4.05
CA LEU A 249 -30.55 -18.46 -2.97
C LEU A 249 -29.83 -19.11 -1.79
N VAL A 250 -30.22 -18.76 -0.56
CA VAL A 250 -29.65 -19.37 0.65
C VAL A 250 -30.05 -20.84 0.73
N THR A 251 -29.06 -21.71 0.92
CA THR A 251 -29.21 -23.15 1.20
C THR A 251 -28.95 -23.40 2.68
N PRO A 252 -29.99 -23.36 3.55
CA PRO A 252 -29.80 -23.43 5.01
C PRO A 252 -29.31 -24.80 5.51
N LYS A 253 -29.49 -25.86 4.72
CA LYS A 253 -29.09 -27.23 5.04
C LYS A 253 -28.35 -27.85 3.86
N PRO A 254 -27.05 -27.58 3.70
CA PRO A 254 -26.24 -28.19 2.63
C PRO A 254 -26.19 -29.72 2.83
N SER A 255 -26.24 -30.47 1.72
CA SER A 255 -26.18 -31.94 1.77
C SER A 255 -24.85 -32.45 2.33
N ALA A 256 -24.82 -33.69 2.81
CA ALA A 256 -23.58 -34.30 3.30
C ALA A 256 -22.54 -34.44 2.18
N GLU A 257 -22.99 -34.70 0.95
CA GLU A 257 -22.16 -34.80 -0.24
C GLU A 257 -21.51 -33.46 -0.58
N LEU A 258 -22.26 -32.35 -0.53
CA LEU A 258 -21.73 -31.01 -0.76
C LEU A 258 -20.70 -30.63 0.30
N GLN A 259 -20.96 -30.94 1.57
CA GLN A 259 -20.00 -30.68 2.66
C GLN A 259 -18.72 -31.51 2.52
N ALA A 260 -18.83 -32.77 2.10
CA ALA A 260 -17.68 -33.63 1.81
C ALA A 260 -16.87 -33.10 0.62
N ALA A 261 -17.55 -32.68 -0.47
CA ALA A 261 -16.91 -32.07 -1.64
C ALA A 261 -16.20 -30.75 -1.29
N ALA A 262 -16.83 -29.90 -0.48
CA ALA A 262 -16.23 -28.67 0.04
C ALA A 262 -14.96 -28.97 0.83
N SER A 263 -15.03 -29.94 1.75
CA SER A 263 -13.88 -30.37 2.56
C SER A 263 -12.75 -30.93 1.69
N ALA A 264 -13.07 -31.67 0.64
CA ALA A 264 -12.10 -32.18 -0.31
C ALA A 264 -11.46 -31.05 -1.15
N ALA A 265 -12.26 -30.12 -1.64
CA ALA A 265 -11.79 -28.98 -2.44
C ALA A 265 -10.87 -28.04 -1.63
N LEU A 266 -11.17 -27.81 -0.35
CA LEU A 266 -10.36 -26.99 0.56
C LEU A 266 -9.00 -27.61 0.88
N LYS A 267 -8.87 -28.95 0.81
CA LYS A 267 -7.56 -29.63 0.91
C LYS A 267 -6.68 -29.42 -0.32
N GLN A 268 -7.28 -29.17 -1.49
CA GLN A 268 -6.55 -28.96 -2.74
C GLN A 268 -6.08 -27.50 -2.88
N ALA A 269 -6.94 -26.55 -2.52
CA ALA A 269 -6.61 -25.14 -2.46
C ALA A 269 -7.49 -24.44 -1.43
N GLU A 270 -6.91 -23.53 -0.66
CA GLU A 270 -7.68 -22.71 0.28
C GLU A 270 -8.71 -21.83 -0.47
N ALA A 271 -9.74 -21.43 0.24
CA ALA A 271 -10.73 -20.48 -0.25
C ALA A 271 -10.98 -19.42 0.83
N ASP A 272 -11.31 -18.21 0.40
CA ASP A 272 -11.77 -17.14 1.26
C ASP A 272 -13.26 -17.37 1.59
N PRO A 273 -13.65 -17.61 2.85
CA PRO A 273 -15.01 -17.84 3.29
C PRO A 273 -15.81 -16.54 3.35
N LEU A 274 -15.17 -15.38 3.11
CA LEU A 274 -15.82 -14.06 3.08
C LEU A 274 -16.57 -13.77 4.39
N LEU A 275 -15.92 -14.07 5.50
CA LEU A 275 -16.44 -13.81 6.85
C LEU A 275 -16.13 -12.37 7.27
N ASN A 276 -16.85 -11.90 8.30
CA ASN A 276 -16.58 -10.59 8.90
C ASN A 276 -15.23 -10.52 9.60
N LYS A 277 -14.83 -9.29 10.02
CA LYS A 277 -13.58 -9.05 10.76
C LYS A 277 -13.34 -10.00 11.92
N ASP A 278 -14.41 -10.40 12.60
CA ASP A 278 -14.34 -11.22 13.80
C ASP A 278 -14.36 -12.73 13.47
N GLY A 279 -14.32 -13.09 12.18
CA GLY A 279 -14.39 -14.46 11.68
C GLY A 279 -15.76 -15.10 11.89
N LYS A 280 -16.81 -14.31 12.09
CA LYS A 280 -18.18 -14.78 12.35
C LYS A 280 -19.03 -14.71 11.08
N ALA A 281 -20.06 -15.56 11.06
CA ALA A 281 -21.11 -15.50 10.05
C ALA A 281 -21.84 -14.14 10.08
N ILE A 282 -22.32 -13.71 8.93
CA ILE A 282 -23.08 -12.46 8.78
C ILE A 282 -24.58 -12.79 8.87
N THR A 283 -25.31 -12.01 9.67
CA THR A 283 -26.75 -12.18 9.88
C THR A 283 -27.47 -10.84 9.72
N PRO A 284 -28.51 -10.73 8.87
CA PRO A 284 -28.99 -11.79 7.96
C PRO A 284 -27.97 -12.12 6.85
N PRO A 285 -28.07 -13.31 6.20
CA PRO A 285 -27.19 -13.66 5.09
C PRO A 285 -27.24 -12.61 3.97
N PRO A 286 -26.07 -12.15 3.48
CA PRO A 286 -25.99 -11.18 2.39
C PRO A 286 -26.51 -11.74 1.06
N ALA A 287 -26.96 -10.86 0.17
CA ALA A 287 -27.13 -11.20 -1.23
C ALA A 287 -25.76 -11.45 -1.90
N ILE A 288 -25.73 -12.21 -3.00
CA ILE A 288 -24.50 -12.54 -3.71
C ILE A 288 -24.57 -12.00 -5.14
N LEU A 289 -23.51 -11.31 -5.54
CA LEU A 289 -23.25 -10.92 -6.92
C LEU A 289 -21.95 -11.56 -7.38
N VAL A 290 -22.01 -12.54 -8.28
CA VAL A 290 -20.82 -13.13 -8.91
C VAL A 290 -20.56 -12.43 -10.24
N SER A 291 -19.29 -12.15 -10.55
CA SER A 291 -18.91 -11.52 -11.83
C SER A 291 -17.57 -12.03 -12.36
N SER A 292 -17.52 -12.32 -13.67
CA SER A 292 -16.29 -12.69 -14.39
C SER A 292 -15.61 -11.51 -15.11
N VAL A 293 -16.21 -10.31 -15.04
CA VAL A 293 -15.71 -9.08 -15.66
C VAL A 293 -15.44 -8.01 -14.60
N PRO A 294 -14.57 -7.02 -14.86
CA PRO A 294 -14.34 -5.91 -13.92
C PRO A 294 -15.67 -5.28 -13.48
N THR A 295 -15.94 -5.33 -12.19
CA THR A 295 -17.22 -4.90 -11.60
C THR A 295 -16.93 -4.16 -10.31
N GLU A 296 -17.57 -3.03 -10.09
CA GLU A 296 -17.61 -2.34 -8.80
C GLU A 296 -19.03 -2.41 -8.25
N LEU A 297 -19.15 -2.79 -6.98
CA LEU A 297 -20.40 -2.85 -6.25
C LEU A 297 -20.50 -1.64 -5.33
N ILE A 298 -21.53 -0.83 -5.53
CA ILE A 298 -21.84 0.33 -4.70
C ILE A 298 -23.08 0.01 -3.90
N GLN A 299 -23.00 0.18 -2.58
CA GLN A 299 -24.06 -0.20 -1.66
C GLN A 299 -24.55 1.02 -0.89
N THR A 300 -25.87 1.17 -0.80
CA THR A 300 -26.51 2.11 0.10
C THR A 300 -27.11 1.40 1.31
N ASN A 301 -27.07 2.05 2.47
CA ASN A 301 -27.84 1.60 3.62
C ASN A 301 -29.32 1.97 3.43
N GLY A 302 -30.09 1.06 2.82
CA GLY A 302 -31.47 1.31 2.40
C GLY A 302 -31.55 2.23 1.18
N GLN A 303 -32.72 2.85 0.97
CA GLN A 303 -32.95 3.72 -0.18
C GLN A 303 -31.95 4.89 -0.25
N PRO A 304 -31.47 5.29 -1.44
CA PRO A 304 -30.51 6.39 -1.59
C PRO A 304 -30.97 7.70 -0.95
N GLN A 305 -30.08 8.34 -0.18
CA GLN A 305 -30.35 9.61 0.50
C GLN A 305 -29.44 10.70 -0.06
N MET A 306 -30.03 11.70 -0.73
CA MET A 306 -29.32 12.81 -1.34
C MET A 306 -29.35 14.04 -0.41
N LEU A 307 -28.18 14.56 -0.05
CA LEU A 307 -28.03 15.77 0.76
C LEU A 307 -27.27 16.86 -0.02
N PRO A 308 -27.59 18.15 0.17
CA PRO A 308 -26.83 19.22 -0.46
C PRO A 308 -25.38 19.25 0.05
N VAL A 309 -24.46 19.61 -0.83
CA VAL A 309 -23.06 19.89 -0.49
C VAL A 309 -22.90 21.41 -0.41
N ASP A 310 -22.58 21.90 0.79
CA ASP A 310 -22.57 23.33 1.10
C ASP A 310 -21.66 24.13 0.14
N GLY A 311 -22.17 25.26 -0.36
CA GLY A 311 -21.44 26.14 -1.27
C GLY A 311 -21.33 25.65 -2.71
N THR A 312 -22.09 24.61 -3.08
CA THR A 312 -22.08 24.00 -4.42
C THR A 312 -23.50 23.72 -4.95
N GLN A 313 -23.60 23.34 -6.22
CA GLN A 313 -24.79 22.79 -6.87
C GLN A 313 -24.74 21.26 -6.94
N LEU A 314 -24.05 20.62 -5.99
CA LEU A 314 -23.96 19.17 -5.87
C LEU A 314 -24.88 18.66 -4.76
N LEU A 315 -25.50 17.50 -5.00
CA LEU A 315 -26.02 16.65 -3.95
C LEU A 315 -25.07 15.46 -3.77
N THR A 316 -24.83 15.03 -2.54
CA THR A 316 -24.09 13.79 -2.23
C THR A 316 -25.02 12.71 -1.72
N MET A 317 -24.76 11.46 -2.09
CA MET A 317 -25.45 10.29 -1.53
C MET A 317 -24.83 9.94 -0.19
N SER A 318 -25.44 10.37 0.91
CA SER A 318 -24.83 10.32 2.26
C SER A 318 -24.78 8.94 2.88
N ASN A 319 -25.60 8.00 2.38
CA ASN A 319 -25.71 6.63 2.90
C ASN A 319 -25.08 5.58 1.97
N ALA A 320 -24.23 5.99 1.03
CA ALA A 320 -23.46 5.10 0.16
C ALA A 320 -22.08 4.78 0.74
N ASP A 321 -21.54 3.61 0.41
CA ASP A 321 -20.15 3.22 0.73
C ASP A 321 -19.11 3.82 -0.25
N HIS A 322 -19.58 4.39 -1.35
CA HIS A 322 -18.77 5.14 -2.32
C HIS A 322 -19.20 6.61 -2.35
N ALA A 323 -18.29 7.48 -2.78
CA ALA A 323 -18.63 8.86 -3.04
C ALA A 323 -19.43 8.96 -4.34
N VAL A 324 -20.73 9.24 -4.20
CA VAL A 324 -21.68 9.41 -5.30
C VAL A 324 -22.31 10.78 -5.20
N PHE A 325 -22.20 11.58 -6.26
CA PHE A 325 -22.77 12.92 -6.34
C PHE A 325 -23.76 13.02 -7.48
N MET A 326 -24.69 13.96 -7.39
CA MET A 326 -25.54 14.40 -8.47
C MET A 326 -25.35 15.91 -8.67
N GLU A 327 -25.03 16.32 -9.89
CA GLU A 327 -24.99 17.74 -10.26
C GLU A 327 -26.40 18.20 -10.63
N THR A 328 -26.95 19.16 -9.91
CA THR A 328 -28.36 19.57 -10.08
C THR A 328 -28.63 20.31 -11.38
N ALA A 329 -27.61 20.98 -11.96
CA ALA A 329 -27.74 21.69 -13.23
C ALA A 329 -27.94 20.74 -14.42
N SER A 330 -27.32 19.55 -14.39
CA SER A 330 -27.35 18.58 -15.49
C SER A 330 -28.13 17.31 -15.15
N ASN A 331 -28.53 17.12 -13.88
CA ASN A 331 -29.04 15.86 -13.33
C ASN A 331 -28.13 14.65 -13.59
N SER A 332 -26.82 14.88 -13.75
CA SER A 332 -25.85 13.81 -13.97
C SER A 332 -25.32 13.27 -12.64
N PHE A 333 -25.26 11.95 -12.54
CA PHE A 333 -24.60 11.26 -11.43
C PHE A 333 -23.12 11.10 -11.72
N TYR A 334 -22.30 11.30 -10.69
CA TYR A 334 -20.86 11.09 -10.70
C TYR A 334 -20.50 10.12 -9.58
N VAL A 335 -19.69 9.11 -9.88
CA VAL A 335 -19.17 8.18 -8.88
C VAL A 335 -17.65 8.13 -8.94
N LEU A 336 -17.02 8.13 -7.77
CA LEU A 336 -15.58 7.92 -7.61
C LEU A 336 -15.28 6.44 -7.34
N ILE A 337 -14.49 5.82 -8.20
CA ILE A 337 -14.05 4.42 -8.06
C ILE A 337 -12.55 4.35 -8.31
N SER A 338 -11.77 3.86 -7.34
CA SER A 338 -10.31 3.67 -7.48
C SER A 338 -9.56 4.94 -7.94
N GLY A 339 -10.03 6.12 -7.52
CA GLY A 339 -9.49 7.42 -7.91
C GLY A 339 -9.98 7.97 -9.26
N ARG A 340 -10.91 7.28 -9.93
CA ARG A 340 -11.45 7.65 -11.24
C ARG A 340 -12.91 8.06 -11.15
N TRP A 341 -13.28 9.09 -11.89
CA TRP A 341 -14.66 9.56 -11.95
C TRP A 341 -15.40 8.95 -13.14
N PHE A 342 -16.61 8.49 -12.88
CA PHE A 342 -17.54 8.01 -13.90
C PHE A 342 -18.84 8.77 -13.82
N ARG A 343 -19.41 9.13 -14.97
CA ARG A 343 -20.67 9.86 -15.09
C ARG A 343 -21.73 9.07 -15.84
N SER A 344 -22.97 9.19 -15.41
CA SER A 344 -24.17 8.67 -16.07
C SER A 344 -25.38 9.58 -15.82
N ALA A 345 -26.48 9.35 -16.55
CA ALA A 345 -27.76 10.04 -16.31
C ALA A 345 -28.55 9.44 -15.13
N GLY A 346 -28.11 8.30 -14.59
CA GLY A 346 -28.80 7.59 -13.51
C GLY A 346 -28.01 6.37 -13.06
N MET A 347 -28.37 5.81 -11.91
CA MET A 347 -27.60 4.75 -11.24
C MET A 347 -27.40 3.46 -12.07
N ASN A 348 -28.22 3.22 -13.09
CA ASN A 348 -28.12 2.06 -13.98
C ASN A 348 -27.14 2.24 -15.16
N GLY A 349 -26.50 3.40 -15.28
CA GLY A 349 -25.64 3.71 -16.40
C GLY A 349 -26.42 4.07 -17.68
N PRO A 350 -25.80 3.99 -18.87
CA PRO A 350 -24.40 3.63 -19.09
C PRO A 350 -23.45 4.65 -18.44
N TRP A 351 -22.33 4.15 -17.93
CA TRP A 351 -21.31 4.97 -17.30
C TRP A 351 -20.23 5.35 -18.30
N THR A 352 -19.70 6.56 -18.17
CA THR A 352 -18.62 7.10 -19.01
C THR A 352 -17.54 7.69 -18.12
N PHE A 353 -16.27 7.49 -18.46
CA PHE A 353 -15.17 8.11 -17.73
C PHE A 353 -15.19 9.64 -17.86
N VAL A 354 -14.87 10.34 -16.77
CA VAL A 354 -14.65 11.78 -16.73
C VAL A 354 -13.25 12.03 -16.18
N ALA A 355 -12.43 12.75 -16.95
CA ALA A 355 -11.09 13.15 -16.50
C ALA A 355 -11.19 14.06 -15.26
N SER A 356 -10.22 13.96 -14.35
CA SER A 356 -10.26 14.69 -13.07
C SER A 356 -10.14 16.21 -13.21
N ASP A 357 -9.72 16.71 -14.38
CA ASP A 357 -9.69 18.12 -14.77
C ASP A 357 -10.92 18.57 -15.58
N ALA A 358 -11.79 17.64 -15.97
CA ALA A 358 -13.02 17.87 -16.72
C ALA A 358 -14.30 17.76 -15.86
N LEU A 359 -14.16 17.59 -14.54
CA LEU A 359 -15.29 17.62 -13.60
C LEU A 359 -15.94 19.00 -13.55
N PRO A 360 -17.24 19.08 -13.18
CA PRO A 360 -17.87 20.34 -12.84
C PRO A 360 -17.04 21.17 -11.85
N ALA A 361 -16.97 22.48 -12.06
CA ALA A 361 -16.14 23.38 -11.26
C ALA A 361 -16.45 23.31 -9.75
N ASP A 362 -17.69 22.95 -9.41
CA ASP A 362 -18.17 22.82 -8.04
C ASP A 362 -17.48 21.71 -7.24
N PHE A 363 -16.93 20.67 -7.89
CA PHE A 363 -16.12 19.65 -7.19
C PHE A 363 -14.87 20.25 -6.51
N LYS A 364 -14.30 21.34 -7.07
CA LYS A 364 -13.17 22.05 -6.46
C LYS A 364 -13.58 22.96 -5.30
N LYS A 365 -14.88 23.24 -5.16
CA LYS A 365 -15.43 24.10 -4.11
C LYS A 365 -15.87 23.32 -2.87
N ILE A 366 -15.89 21.98 -2.93
CA ILE A 366 -16.17 21.13 -1.78
C ILE A 366 -15.22 21.52 -0.64
N SER A 367 -15.80 21.81 0.52
CA SER A 367 -15.05 22.22 1.70
C SER A 367 -14.10 21.08 2.14
N PRO A 368 -12.85 21.37 2.52
CA PRO A 368 -11.96 20.38 3.15
C PRO A 368 -12.50 19.80 4.46
N ASN A 369 -13.54 20.41 5.05
CA ASN A 369 -14.21 19.93 6.26
C ASN A 369 -15.53 19.20 5.96
N ASP A 370 -15.91 19.06 4.68
CA ASP A 370 -17.09 18.31 4.27
C ASP A 370 -16.92 16.81 4.61
N PRO A 371 -17.99 16.08 4.99
CA PRO A 371 -17.91 14.64 5.21
C PRO A 371 -17.35 13.84 4.04
N GLN A 372 -17.49 14.35 2.81
CA GLN A 372 -16.97 13.76 1.57
C GLN A 372 -15.67 14.42 1.09
N ALA A 373 -14.99 15.24 1.90
CA ALA A 373 -13.79 15.98 1.49
C ALA A 373 -12.64 15.10 0.94
N ASN A 374 -12.60 13.80 1.28
CA ASN A 374 -11.62 12.85 0.73
C ASN A 374 -11.64 12.79 -0.81
N VAL A 375 -12.77 13.13 -1.44
CA VAL A 375 -12.90 13.14 -2.90
C VAL A 375 -11.98 14.16 -3.56
N LEU A 376 -11.57 15.21 -2.82
CA LEU A 376 -10.67 16.25 -3.31
C LEU A 376 -9.32 15.68 -3.76
N VAL A 377 -8.88 14.54 -3.22
CA VAL A 377 -7.68 13.79 -3.67
C VAL A 377 -7.79 13.36 -5.14
N SER A 378 -9.02 13.18 -5.62
CA SER A 378 -9.34 12.77 -7.00
C SER A 378 -9.88 13.92 -7.86
N VAL A 379 -9.79 15.17 -7.40
CA VAL A 379 -10.21 16.36 -8.17
C VAL A 379 -8.98 17.16 -8.57
N SER A 380 -8.74 17.33 -9.87
CA SER A 380 -7.51 17.97 -10.35
C SER A 380 -7.40 19.44 -9.92
N GLY A 381 -6.20 19.82 -9.48
CA GLY A 381 -5.87 21.20 -9.09
C GLY A 381 -6.18 21.55 -7.64
N THR A 382 -6.80 20.66 -6.86
CA THR A 382 -6.97 20.85 -5.41
C THR A 382 -5.63 20.69 -4.68
N PRO A 383 -5.47 21.32 -3.49
CA PRO A 383 -4.32 21.04 -2.61
C PRO A 383 -4.18 19.55 -2.26
N GLN A 384 -5.30 18.86 -2.04
CA GLN A 384 -5.35 17.47 -1.62
C GLN A 384 -4.85 16.52 -2.72
N ALA A 385 -5.25 16.74 -3.99
CA ALA A 385 -4.76 15.96 -5.12
C ALA A 385 -3.25 16.12 -5.30
N LYS A 386 -2.74 17.35 -5.17
CA LYS A 386 -1.30 17.65 -5.24
C LYS A 386 -0.52 16.98 -4.12
N GLU A 387 -1.00 17.05 -2.88
CA GLU A 387 -0.35 16.37 -1.75
C GLU A 387 -0.32 14.86 -1.93
N ALA A 388 -1.45 14.26 -2.33
CA ALA A 388 -1.53 12.83 -2.60
C ALA A 388 -0.58 12.40 -3.73
N ALA A 389 -0.49 13.19 -4.81
CA ALA A 389 0.44 12.93 -5.90
C ALA A 389 1.91 12.99 -5.42
N ILE A 390 2.26 13.92 -4.54
CA ILE A 390 3.59 13.97 -3.91
C ILE A 390 3.81 12.73 -3.06
N ALA A 391 2.87 12.40 -2.17
CA ALA A 391 2.97 11.23 -1.30
C ALA A 391 3.14 9.92 -2.09
N ALA A 392 2.49 9.79 -3.25
CA ALA A 392 2.64 8.65 -4.16
C ALA A 392 4.05 8.50 -4.78
N THR A 393 4.91 9.52 -4.66
CA THR A 393 6.31 9.48 -5.12
C THR A 393 7.33 9.22 -4.00
N ILE A 394 6.89 9.21 -2.75
CA ILE A 394 7.77 9.04 -1.59
C ILE A 394 8.03 7.55 -1.35
N PRO A 395 9.29 7.09 -1.35
CA PRO A 395 9.60 5.69 -1.14
C PRO A 395 9.61 5.32 0.34
N GLN A 396 9.06 4.14 0.66
CA GLN A 396 9.38 3.42 1.89
C GLN A 396 10.69 2.66 1.70
N THR A 397 11.70 2.97 2.49
CA THR A 397 13.06 2.41 2.35
C THR A 397 13.44 1.43 3.46
N SER A 398 14.31 0.48 3.13
CA SER A 398 14.87 -0.46 4.08
C SER A 398 16.32 -0.79 3.75
N THR A 399 17.15 -0.98 4.78
CA THR A 399 18.49 -1.55 4.68
C THR A 399 18.41 -3.06 4.82
N VAL A 400 18.83 -3.79 3.78
CA VAL A 400 18.76 -5.24 3.69
C VAL A 400 20.16 -5.83 3.70
N LYS A 401 20.38 -6.92 4.43
CA LYS A 401 21.65 -7.67 4.41
C LYS A 401 21.86 -8.30 3.04
N ARG A 402 23.06 -8.20 2.48
CA ARG A 402 23.39 -8.83 1.17
C ARG A 402 23.31 -10.35 1.19
N SER A 403 23.49 -10.96 2.37
CA SER A 403 23.33 -12.39 2.59
C SER A 403 21.86 -12.86 2.57
N THR A 404 20.89 -11.94 2.44
CA THR A 404 19.47 -12.32 2.35
C THR A 404 19.23 -13.05 1.04
N THR A 405 18.48 -14.15 1.10
CA THR A 405 18.11 -14.95 -0.06
C THR A 405 16.60 -15.09 -0.15
N THR A 406 16.10 -15.44 -1.32
CA THR A 406 14.70 -15.81 -1.52
C THR A 406 14.58 -17.09 -2.35
N THR A 407 13.40 -17.66 -2.37
CA THR A 407 13.05 -18.80 -3.22
C THR A 407 11.85 -18.44 -4.07
N VAL A 408 11.83 -18.96 -5.30
CA VAL A 408 10.68 -18.83 -6.20
C VAL A 408 10.15 -20.22 -6.48
N SER A 409 8.84 -20.39 -6.32
CA SER A 409 8.15 -21.63 -6.66
C SER A 409 7.32 -21.43 -7.92
N TYR A 410 7.40 -22.40 -8.83
CA TYR A 410 6.67 -22.41 -10.08
C TYR A 410 5.66 -23.56 -10.09
N SER A 411 4.54 -23.35 -10.77
CA SER A 411 3.64 -24.44 -11.16
C SER A 411 4.26 -25.18 -12.35
N GLY A 412 5.07 -26.21 -12.07
CA GLY A 412 5.84 -26.94 -13.07
C GLY A 412 7.16 -26.28 -13.43
N ALA A 413 7.69 -26.55 -14.63
CA ALA A 413 8.89 -25.90 -15.14
C ALA A 413 8.65 -24.39 -15.41
N PRO A 414 9.63 -23.48 -15.22
CA PRO A 414 9.44 -22.06 -15.47
C PRO A 414 8.94 -21.75 -16.89
N GLN A 415 7.85 -20.98 -16.99
CA GLN A 415 7.25 -20.56 -18.26
C GLN A 415 7.30 -19.04 -18.36
N PHE A 416 7.75 -18.52 -19.51
CA PHE A 416 7.97 -17.09 -19.71
C PHE A 416 7.17 -16.55 -20.88
N ALA A 417 6.46 -15.45 -20.66
CA ALA A 417 5.77 -14.66 -21.69
C ALA A 417 6.52 -13.35 -21.96
N PRO A 418 6.45 -12.81 -23.19
CA PRO A 418 7.07 -11.52 -23.50
C PRO A 418 6.43 -10.37 -22.71
N VAL A 419 7.23 -9.38 -22.35
CA VAL A 419 6.73 -8.05 -21.99
C VAL A 419 6.68 -7.24 -23.27
N GLU A 420 5.48 -6.98 -23.77
CA GLU A 420 5.25 -6.26 -25.02
C GLU A 420 6.00 -4.92 -25.06
N GLY A 421 6.54 -4.56 -26.23
CA GLY A 421 7.32 -3.34 -26.41
C GLY A 421 8.74 -3.36 -25.81
N THR A 422 9.19 -4.48 -25.23
CA THR A 422 10.54 -4.62 -24.65
C THR A 422 11.21 -5.94 -25.05
N ALA A 423 12.50 -6.08 -24.74
CA ALA A 423 13.23 -7.35 -24.86
C ALA A 423 13.01 -8.31 -23.66
N LEU A 424 12.25 -7.88 -22.65
CA LEU A 424 12.07 -8.62 -21.41
C LEU A 424 11.04 -9.73 -21.58
N LYS A 425 11.16 -10.77 -20.75
CA LYS A 425 10.09 -11.75 -20.51
C LYS A 425 9.77 -11.80 -19.02
N TYR A 426 8.56 -12.19 -18.66
CA TYR A 426 8.18 -12.42 -17.28
C TYR A 426 7.61 -13.82 -17.10
N ALA A 427 7.81 -14.40 -15.91
CA ALA A 427 7.28 -15.72 -15.62
C ALA A 427 5.77 -15.68 -15.37
N VAL A 428 5.03 -16.58 -16.01
CA VAL A 428 3.56 -16.62 -15.90
C VAL A 428 3.07 -17.59 -14.83
N ASN A 429 3.82 -18.65 -14.56
CA ASN A 429 3.39 -19.76 -13.71
C ASN A 429 3.98 -19.67 -12.29
N THR A 430 4.08 -18.47 -11.73
CA THR A 430 4.50 -18.22 -10.36
C THR A 430 3.83 -16.96 -9.80
N ALA A 431 3.71 -16.87 -8.47
CA ALA A 431 3.12 -15.70 -7.83
C ALA A 431 4.09 -14.50 -7.75
N GLN A 432 5.40 -14.74 -7.82
CA GLN A 432 6.42 -13.70 -7.76
C GLN A 432 6.72 -13.16 -9.16
N PRO A 433 6.93 -11.84 -9.34
CA PRO A 433 7.21 -11.23 -10.64
C PRO A 433 8.66 -11.50 -11.07
N VAL A 434 8.92 -12.71 -11.57
CA VAL A 434 10.24 -13.04 -12.13
C VAL A 434 10.37 -12.48 -13.53
N ILE A 435 11.41 -11.71 -13.78
CA ILE A 435 11.72 -11.05 -15.04
C ILE A 435 13.02 -11.66 -15.58
N MET A 436 12.95 -12.14 -16.81
CA MET A 436 14.10 -12.59 -17.59
C MET A 436 14.60 -11.43 -18.44
N VAL A 437 15.80 -10.94 -18.12
CA VAL A 437 16.50 -9.90 -18.89
C VAL A 437 17.32 -10.54 -20.01
N SER A 438 17.89 -11.72 -19.75
CA SER A 438 18.58 -12.56 -20.73
C SER A 438 18.52 -14.03 -20.31
N PRO A 439 18.95 -15.00 -21.16
CA PRO A 439 19.02 -16.43 -20.80
C PRO A 439 19.80 -16.75 -19.52
N THR A 440 20.65 -15.84 -19.04
CA THR A 440 21.49 -16.03 -17.86
C THR A 440 21.35 -14.89 -16.85
N SER A 441 20.27 -14.10 -16.95
CA SER A 441 20.05 -12.96 -16.06
C SER A 441 18.56 -12.81 -15.75
N TYR A 442 18.23 -13.07 -14.50
CA TYR A 442 16.87 -13.05 -13.97
C TYR A 442 16.81 -12.13 -12.75
N PHE A 443 15.67 -11.47 -12.59
CA PHE A 443 15.38 -10.60 -11.47
C PHE A 443 14.01 -10.94 -10.90
N VAL A 444 13.85 -10.78 -9.59
CA VAL A 444 12.56 -10.95 -8.93
C VAL A 444 12.42 -9.94 -7.79
N VAL A 445 11.22 -9.39 -7.64
CA VAL A 445 10.87 -8.62 -6.45
C VAL A 445 10.13 -9.52 -5.47
N VAL A 446 10.59 -9.55 -4.24
CA VAL A 446 9.85 -10.16 -3.13
C VAL A 446 9.80 -9.13 -2.01
N ASN A 447 8.59 -8.82 -1.51
CA ASN A 447 8.39 -7.91 -0.36
C ASN A 447 9.27 -6.63 -0.42
N GLY A 448 9.26 -5.94 -1.56
CA GLY A 448 9.99 -4.68 -1.76
C GLY A 448 11.50 -4.80 -1.99
N VAL A 449 12.05 -6.02 -2.10
CA VAL A 449 13.49 -6.26 -2.30
C VAL A 449 13.72 -6.90 -3.66
N TRP A 450 14.65 -6.33 -4.44
CA TRP A 450 15.13 -6.95 -5.68
C TRP A 450 16.15 -8.04 -5.38
N PHE A 451 15.97 -9.20 -6.01
CA PHE A 451 16.94 -10.28 -6.08
C PHE A 451 17.33 -10.56 -7.52
N THR A 452 18.52 -11.10 -7.73
CA THR A 452 19.02 -11.51 -9.05
C THR A 452 19.54 -12.95 -9.01
N SER A 453 19.50 -13.61 -10.17
CA SER A 453 20.06 -14.95 -10.38
C SER A 453 20.50 -15.16 -11.83
N ARG A 454 21.38 -16.14 -12.04
CA ARG A 454 21.74 -16.65 -13.37
C ARG A 454 20.75 -17.67 -13.93
N SER A 455 19.80 -18.13 -13.13
CA SER A 455 18.80 -19.14 -13.49
C SER A 455 17.42 -18.74 -12.94
N ALA A 456 16.36 -19.13 -13.65
CA ALA A 456 14.98 -18.92 -13.21
C ALA A 456 14.66 -19.56 -11.86
N ASN A 457 15.42 -20.58 -11.43
CA ASN A 457 15.21 -21.29 -10.17
C ASN A 457 16.11 -20.82 -9.03
N GLY A 458 16.96 -19.81 -9.25
CA GLY A 458 17.97 -19.39 -8.29
C GLY A 458 19.32 -20.12 -8.46
N PRO A 459 20.26 -19.98 -7.50
CA PRO A 459 20.09 -19.27 -6.22
C PRO A 459 19.84 -17.77 -6.42
N TRP A 460 18.99 -17.20 -5.56
CA TRP A 460 18.62 -15.78 -5.60
C TRP A 460 19.37 -15.01 -4.51
N VAL A 461 20.07 -13.94 -4.91
CA VAL A 461 20.82 -13.05 -4.01
C VAL A 461 20.31 -11.62 -4.16
N VAL A 462 20.44 -10.79 -3.11
CA VAL A 462 20.03 -9.38 -3.19
C VAL A 462 20.74 -8.68 -4.35
N ALA A 463 19.97 -8.01 -5.19
CA ALA A 463 20.50 -7.26 -6.33
C ALA A 463 21.19 -5.98 -5.84
N ALA A 464 22.44 -5.78 -6.27
CA ALA A 464 23.16 -4.53 -6.05
C ALA A 464 22.82 -3.46 -7.10
N GLU A 465 22.28 -3.88 -8.25
CA GLU A 465 21.85 -3.03 -9.33
C GLU A 465 20.68 -3.69 -10.07
N VAL A 466 19.85 -2.88 -10.74
CA VAL A 466 18.72 -3.35 -11.53
C VAL A 466 18.85 -2.78 -12.94
N PRO A 467 18.85 -3.61 -14.00
CA PRO A 467 19.00 -3.16 -15.38
C PRO A 467 17.98 -2.07 -15.75
N PRO A 468 18.41 -0.95 -16.37
CA PRO A 468 17.52 0.16 -16.71
C PRO A 468 16.32 -0.21 -17.59
N VAL A 469 16.42 -1.29 -18.38
CA VAL A 469 15.33 -1.81 -19.22
C VAL A 469 14.13 -2.32 -18.41
N ILE A 470 14.32 -2.75 -17.16
CA ILE A 470 13.19 -3.14 -16.28
C ILE A 470 12.27 -1.94 -16.03
N TYR A 471 12.83 -0.74 -15.92
CA TYR A 471 12.03 0.48 -15.71
C TYR A 471 11.38 1.00 -17.01
N THR A 472 11.47 0.26 -18.12
CA THR A 472 10.73 0.54 -19.36
C THR A 472 9.59 -0.45 -19.59
N ILE A 473 9.28 -1.32 -18.62
CA ILE A 473 8.08 -2.16 -18.68
C ILE A 473 6.85 -1.23 -18.82
N PRO A 474 5.97 -1.46 -19.81
CA PRO A 474 4.82 -0.60 -20.04
C PRO A 474 3.70 -0.83 -19.02
N VAL A 475 2.83 0.18 -18.85
CA VAL A 475 1.71 0.17 -17.89
C VAL A 475 0.67 -0.92 -18.15
N ASN A 476 0.58 -1.43 -19.37
CA ASN A 476 -0.29 -2.55 -19.74
C ASN A 476 0.34 -3.94 -19.46
N SER A 477 1.44 -3.99 -18.71
CA SER A 477 2.05 -5.26 -18.28
C SER A 477 1.58 -5.66 -16.88
N PRO A 478 1.26 -6.94 -16.63
CA PRO A 478 0.85 -7.40 -15.30
C PRO A 478 1.95 -7.27 -14.24
N VAL A 479 3.21 -7.12 -14.65
CA VAL A 479 4.37 -6.92 -13.76
C VAL A 479 4.81 -5.45 -13.66
N TYR A 480 4.05 -4.50 -14.22
CA TYR A 480 4.41 -3.08 -14.24
C TYR A 480 4.73 -2.50 -12.85
N TYR A 481 4.02 -2.96 -11.81
CA TYR A 481 4.19 -2.48 -10.43
C TYR A 481 5.62 -2.65 -9.88
N VAL A 482 6.44 -3.54 -10.44
CA VAL A 482 7.85 -3.72 -10.03
C VAL A 482 8.73 -2.52 -10.38
N THR A 483 8.33 -1.68 -11.34
CA THR A 483 9.08 -0.48 -11.77
C THR A 483 9.18 0.59 -10.67
N TYR A 484 8.36 0.45 -9.62
CA TYR A 484 8.34 1.32 -8.45
C TYR A 484 9.27 0.86 -7.32
N VAL A 485 10.02 -0.24 -7.50
CA VAL A 485 11.00 -0.77 -6.53
C VAL A 485 12.41 -0.50 -7.00
N ARG A 486 13.28 -0.01 -6.11
CA ARG A 486 14.62 0.50 -6.45
C ARG A 486 15.69 0.08 -5.45
N VAL A 487 16.91 0.01 -5.97
CA VAL A 487 18.14 0.02 -5.16
C VAL A 487 18.64 1.46 -5.08
N TYR A 488 18.82 1.96 -3.86
CA TYR A 488 19.21 3.35 -3.58
C TYR A 488 20.70 3.48 -3.22
N SER A 489 21.25 2.53 -2.46
CA SER A 489 22.68 2.49 -2.18
C SER A 489 23.16 1.08 -1.88
N VAL A 490 24.46 0.83 -2.10
CA VAL A 490 25.10 -0.47 -1.89
C VAL A 490 26.34 -0.27 -1.02
N GLN A 491 26.46 -1.10 0.01
CA GLN A 491 27.62 -1.21 0.88
C GLN A 491 28.18 -2.65 0.82
N PRO A 492 29.34 -2.94 1.43
CA PRO A 492 29.91 -4.29 1.44
C PRO A 492 28.95 -5.35 2.00
N GLU A 493 28.22 -5.04 3.07
CA GLU A 493 27.35 -5.99 3.78
C GLU A 493 25.84 -5.75 3.59
N THR A 494 25.45 -4.57 3.10
CA THR A 494 24.05 -4.14 3.02
C THR A 494 23.71 -3.47 1.71
N VAL A 495 22.42 -3.48 1.37
CA VAL A 495 21.83 -2.73 0.26
C VAL A 495 20.64 -1.95 0.80
N VAL A 496 20.59 -0.64 0.53
CA VAL A 496 19.40 0.16 0.80
C VAL A 496 18.48 0.06 -0.40
N VAL A 497 17.28 -0.46 -0.18
CA VAL A 497 16.21 -0.58 -1.17
C VAL A 497 15.02 0.27 -0.78
N GLY A 498 14.12 0.53 -1.72
CA GLY A 498 12.88 1.25 -1.43
C GLY A 498 11.82 1.02 -2.49
N TYR A 499 10.56 1.20 -2.11
CA TYR A 499 9.45 1.22 -3.06
C TYR A 499 8.52 2.40 -2.78
N THR A 500 7.99 3.01 -3.84
CA THR A 500 6.90 3.99 -3.71
C THR A 500 5.53 3.28 -3.71
N PRO A 501 4.43 3.97 -3.35
CA PRO A 501 3.07 3.41 -3.42
C PRO A 501 2.68 2.73 -4.73
N GLY A 502 3.36 3.01 -5.85
CA GLY A 502 3.13 2.32 -7.12
C GLY A 502 3.44 0.83 -7.10
N TYR A 503 4.33 0.37 -6.21
CA TYR A 503 4.55 -1.06 -6.00
C TYR A 503 3.30 -1.75 -5.43
N MET A 504 2.53 -1.01 -4.64
CA MET A 504 1.24 -1.41 -4.09
C MET A 504 0.07 -1.05 -5.03
N GLY A 505 0.33 -0.56 -6.24
CA GLY A 505 -0.68 -0.25 -7.24
C GLY A 505 -1.22 1.19 -7.24
N VAL A 506 -0.66 2.11 -6.44
CA VAL A 506 -1.06 3.53 -6.46
C VAL A 506 -0.15 4.36 -7.35
N MET A 507 -0.72 4.97 -8.39
CA MET A 507 0.03 5.74 -9.38
C MET A 507 -0.62 7.08 -9.66
N VAL A 508 0.13 8.01 -10.27
CA VAL A 508 -0.39 9.30 -10.69
C VAL A 508 -0.88 9.20 -12.13
N ALA A 509 -2.15 9.53 -12.35
CA ALA A 509 -2.80 9.56 -13.66
C ALA A 509 -2.68 10.96 -14.31
N PRO A 510 -2.94 11.08 -15.64
CA PRO A 510 -3.17 12.36 -16.28
C PRO A 510 -4.16 13.22 -15.49
N GLY A 511 -3.89 14.53 -15.39
CA GLY A 511 -4.63 15.44 -14.50
C GLY A 511 -4.04 15.56 -13.08
N GLY A 512 -3.00 14.79 -12.75
CA GLY A 512 -2.23 14.96 -11.51
C GLY A 512 -2.93 14.42 -10.26
N THR A 513 -3.85 13.47 -10.42
CA THR A 513 -4.56 12.78 -9.33
C THR A 513 -4.05 11.35 -9.18
N VAL A 514 -4.14 10.80 -7.97
CA VAL A 514 -3.78 9.41 -7.70
C VAL A 514 -4.90 8.45 -8.10
N VAL A 515 -4.54 7.29 -8.63
CA VAL A 515 -5.46 6.19 -8.96
C VAL A 515 -4.89 4.86 -8.46
N TYR A 516 -5.77 3.91 -8.15
CA TYR A 516 -5.37 2.53 -7.82
C TYR A 516 -5.51 1.66 -9.06
N GLY A 517 -4.53 0.81 -9.32
CA GLY A 517 -4.51 -0.10 -10.47
C GLY A 517 -4.32 0.62 -11.81
N THR A 518 -3.97 -0.16 -12.83
CA THR A 518 -3.65 0.35 -14.18
C THR A 518 -4.88 0.44 -15.09
N GLY A 519 -6.04 -0.03 -14.66
CA GLY A 519 -7.26 -0.19 -15.47
C GLY A 519 -7.28 -1.46 -16.33
N TYR A 520 -6.15 -1.81 -16.94
CA TYR A 520 -6.03 -2.99 -17.80
C TYR A 520 -6.40 -4.30 -17.09
N VAL A 521 -7.02 -5.21 -17.85
CA VAL A 521 -7.36 -6.57 -17.41
C VAL A 521 -6.30 -7.54 -17.90
N TYR A 522 -5.78 -8.36 -17.00
CA TYR A 522 -4.74 -9.34 -17.30
C TYR A 522 -5.30 -10.77 -17.17
N PRO A 523 -5.03 -11.67 -18.13
CA PRO A 523 -5.41 -13.07 -18.00
C PRO A 523 -4.56 -13.71 -16.89
N SER A 524 -5.19 -14.19 -15.82
CA SER A 524 -4.47 -14.88 -14.74
C SER A 524 -3.89 -16.21 -15.21
N TYR A 525 -2.86 -16.71 -14.53
CA TYR A 525 -2.38 -18.07 -14.75
C TYR A 525 -3.28 -19.07 -14.04
N VAL A 526 -3.84 -20.01 -14.79
CA VAL A 526 -4.68 -21.09 -14.25
C VAL A 526 -4.08 -22.45 -14.61
N GLY A 527 -3.26 -22.99 -13.72
CA GLY A 527 -2.68 -24.32 -13.84
C GLY A 527 -3.62 -25.45 -13.42
N ALA A 528 -3.08 -26.67 -13.31
CA ALA A 528 -3.80 -27.83 -12.78
C ALA A 528 -4.03 -27.73 -11.27
N THR A 529 -3.03 -27.22 -10.54
CA THR A 529 -2.99 -27.18 -9.07
C THR A 529 -2.84 -25.79 -8.49
N TRP A 530 -2.48 -24.79 -9.29
CA TRP A 530 -2.23 -23.42 -8.84
C TRP A 530 -2.95 -22.40 -9.74
N TRP A 531 -3.50 -21.39 -9.10
CA TRP A 531 -4.02 -20.19 -9.74
C TRP A 531 -3.25 -18.98 -9.20
N TYR A 532 -2.68 -18.17 -10.10
CA TYR A 532 -1.98 -16.94 -9.76
C TYR A 532 -2.71 -15.76 -10.39
N PRO A 533 -3.43 -14.94 -9.59
CA PRO A 533 -4.09 -13.75 -10.08
C PRO A 533 -3.08 -12.63 -10.35
N TYR A 534 -3.44 -11.75 -11.27
CA TYR A 534 -2.68 -10.54 -11.58
C TYR A 534 -3.33 -9.29 -10.94
N PRO A 535 -2.65 -8.12 -10.99
CA PRO A 535 -3.20 -6.89 -10.45
C PRO A 535 -4.57 -6.56 -11.04
N THR A 536 -5.57 -6.34 -10.17
CA THR A 536 -6.92 -5.94 -10.56
C THR A 536 -7.18 -4.52 -10.08
N THR A 537 -7.92 -3.74 -10.88
CA THR A 537 -8.25 -2.35 -10.56
C THR A 537 -9.56 -2.21 -9.77
N TYR A 538 -10.58 -3.00 -10.14
CA TYR A 538 -11.96 -2.84 -9.64
C TYR A 538 -12.43 -4.04 -8.82
N GLY A 539 -13.43 -3.82 -7.98
CA GLY A 539 -14.13 -4.86 -7.20
C GLY A 539 -13.63 -5.02 -5.76
N TYR A 540 -12.73 -4.14 -5.31
CA TYR A 540 -12.19 -4.13 -3.94
C TYR A 540 -12.59 -2.87 -3.16
N GLY A 541 -13.29 -1.92 -3.80
CA GLY A 541 -13.60 -0.61 -3.21
C GLY A 541 -12.32 0.13 -2.82
N ALA A 542 -11.33 0.12 -3.71
CA ALA A 542 -10.07 0.81 -3.46
C ALA A 542 -10.33 2.32 -3.37
N SER A 543 -9.88 2.93 -2.28
CA SER A 543 -10.16 4.33 -1.99
C SER A 543 -8.96 5.02 -1.35
N PHE A 544 -9.00 6.36 -1.41
CA PHE A 544 -7.97 7.24 -0.90
C PHE A 544 -8.55 8.09 0.23
N ALA A 545 -7.71 8.38 1.22
CA ALA A 545 -8.02 9.33 2.26
C ALA A 545 -6.81 10.25 2.49
N LEU A 546 -7.09 11.48 2.88
CA LEU A 546 -6.08 12.44 3.30
C LEU A 546 -6.57 13.13 4.57
N GLY A 547 -5.96 12.79 5.71
CA GLY A 547 -6.43 13.26 7.01
C GLY A 547 -5.30 13.74 7.91
N ALA A 548 -5.60 14.68 8.80
CA ALA A 548 -4.62 15.28 9.71
C ALA A 548 -3.92 14.27 10.64
N ALA A 549 -4.59 13.15 10.98
CA ALA A 549 -4.04 12.12 11.86
C ALA A 549 -3.30 10.98 11.12
N ALA A 550 -3.58 10.76 9.83
CA ALA A 550 -3.08 9.60 9.08
C ALA A 550 -2.25 9.97 7.83
N GLY A 551 -2.23 11.25 7.44
CA GLY A 551 -1.61 11.70 6.19
C GLY A 551 -2.33 11.15 4.98
N PHE A 552 -1.62 11.02 3.86
CA PHE A 552 -2.13 10.31 2.68
C PHE A 552 -2.18 8.81 2.95
N GLY A 553 -3.36 8.22 2.81
CA GLY A 553 -3.60 6.79 2.98
C GLY A 553 -4.41 6.23 1.82
N PHE A 554 -4.28 4.93 1.62
CA PHE A 554 -5.14 4.17 0.71
C PHE A 554 -5.42 2.79 1.27
N GLY A 555 -6.57 2.23 0.90
CA GLY A 555 -7.03 0.94 1.38
C GLY A 555 -8.15 0.39 0.53
N PHE A 556 -8.74 -0.70 1.01
CA PHE A 556 -9.77 -1.45 0.31
C PHE A 556 -10.99 -1.53 1.23
N ALA A 557 -12.11 -0.96 0.82
CA ALA A 557 -13.25 -0.76 1.69
C ALA A 557 -14.58 -1.29 1.15
N ALA A 558 -14.61 -1.95 -0.03
CA ALA A 558 -15.87 -2.49 -0.57
C ALA A 558 -16.55 -3.34 0.51
N GLY A 559 -17.84 -3.10 0.80
CA GLY A 559 -18.64 -3.95 1.68
C GLY A 559 -18.18 -4.10 3.15
N TRP A 560 -17.11 -3.45 3.59
CA TRP A 560 -16.45 -3.76 4.87
C TRP A 560 -17.16 -3.20 6.10
N ALA A 561 -18.04 -2.21 5.96
CA ALA A 561 -19.01 -1.81 7.00
C ALA A 561 -19.90 -3.00 7.43
N TRP A 562 -19.99 -4.02 6.57
CA TRP A 562 -20.85 -5.19 6.75
C TRP A 562 -20.08 -6.53 6.70
N GLY A 563 -18.76 -6.49 6.56
CA GLY A 563 -17.85 -7.59 6.88
C GLY A 563 -17.64 -8.66 5.79
N ALA A 564 -17.76 -8.37 4.50
CA ALA A 564 -17.39 -9.39 3.52
C ALA A 564 -16.96 -8.79 2.19
N ALA A 565 -15.65 -8.69 1.99
CA ALA A 565 -15.12 -8.29 0.71
C ALA A 565 -13.81 -8.98 0.37
N VAL A 566 -13.64 -9.14 -0.93
CA VAL A 566 -12.44 -9.72 -1.51
C VAL A 566 -11.34 -8.67 -1.49
N GLY A 567 -10.24 -8.98 -0.80
CA GLY A 567 -9.02 -8.19 -0.86
C GLY A 567 -8.10 -8.58 -2.03
N PRO A 568 -7.16 -7.70 -2.41
CA PRO A 568 -6.17 -7.99 -3.43
C PRO A 568 -5.31 -9.21 -3.05
N ALA A 569 -4.89 -9.96 -4.06
CA ALA A 569 -4.27 -11.27 -3.88
C ALA A 569 -3.08 -11.48 -4.83
N TRP A 570 -2.35 -10.43 -5.17
CA TRP A 570 -1.31 -10.42 -6.20
C TRP A 570 -0.05 -9.72 -5.68
N GLY A 571 1.11 -9.99 -6.27
CA GLY A 571 2.36 -9.26 -6.00
C GLY A 571 2.63 -9.02 -4.50
N PRO A 572 2.73 -7.76 -4.02
CA PRO A 572 2.97 -7.46 -2.61
C PRO A 572 1.87 -7.94 -1.65
N TYR A 573 0.65 -8.14 -2.16
CA TYR A 573 -0.49 -8.64 -1.41
C TYR A 573 -0.45 -10.17 -1.26
N TRP A 574 0.34 -10.86 -2.09
CA TRP A 574 0.49 -12.31 -2.03
C TRP A 574 1.13 -12.80 -0.73
N GLY A 575 0.67 -13.95 -0.24
CA GLY A 575 1.25 -14.63 0.93
C GLY A 575 1.12 -13.89 2.26
N ALA A 576 0.31 -12.82 2.35
CA ALA A 576 -0.11 -12.29 3.64
C ALA A 576 -0.95 -13.37 4.34
N GLY A 577 -0.44 -13.95 5.43
CA GLY A 577 -1.10 -15.07 6.11
C GLY A 577 -2.54 -14.78 6.54
N GLY A 578 -3.36 -15.84 6.63
CA GLY A 578 -4.67 -15.91 7.29
C GLY A 578 -5.63 -14.73 7.09
N TRP A 579 -6.53 -14.86 6.11
CA TRP A 579 -7.71 -14.03 5.88
C TRP A 579 -7.44 -12.57 5.51
N ASN A 580 -6.83 -12.34 4.34
CA ASN A 580 -7.08 -11.18 3.48
C ASN A 580 -7.23 -9.80 4.17
N ARG A 581 -6.37 -9.52 5.15
CA ARG A 581 -6.51 -8.41 6.13
C ARG A 581 -6.24 -7.01 5.57
N TRP A 582 -6.07 -6.88 4.25
CA TRP A 582 -5.86 -5.59 3.58
C TRP A 582 -7.10 -4.69 3.60
N GLY A 583 -8.27 -5.23 3.93
CA GLY A 583 -9.50 -4.45 4.10
C GLY A 583 -9.54 -3.51 5.31
N TYR A 584 -8.63 -3.70 6.28
CA TYR A 584 -8.55 -2.88 7.51
C TYR A 584 -7.17 -2.25 7.71
N ALA A 585 -6.30 -2.37 6.72
CA ALA A 585 -4.96 -1.81 6.77
C ALA A 585 -4.89 -0.57 5.87
N ASN A 586 -4.28 0.51 6.37
CA ASN A 586 -3.79 1.54 5.48
C ASN A 586 -2.55 1.00 4.75
N ALA A 587 -2.74 0.61 3.49
CA ALA A 587 -1.69 0.04 2.65
C ALA A 587 -0.57 1.05 2.37
N GLY A 588 -0.84 2.35 2.50
CA GLY A 588 0.14 3.43 2.34
C GLY A 588 1.20 3.52 3.44
N VAL A 589 0.96 2.93 4.61
CA VAL A 589 1.90 2.88 5.74
C VAL A 589 2.25 1.45 6.16
N THR A 590 1.77 0.45 5.42
CA THR A 590 2.06 -0.96 5.73
C THR A 590 3.49 -1.31 5.34
N ASN A 591 4.25 -1.86 6.28
CA ASN A 591 5.62 -2.29 6.06
C ASN A 591 5.71 -3.74 5.60
N VAL A 592 5.98 -3.92 4.31
CA VAL A 592 6.20 -5.25 3.73
C VAL A 592 7.60 -5.81 4.04
N TYR A 593 8.58 -4.95 4.36
CA TYR A 593 9.93 -5.39 4.72
C TYR A 593 10.00 -6.15 6.04
N GLY A 594 9.02 -5.95 6.94
CA GLY A 594 8.92 -6.71 8.19
C GLY A 594 8.90 -8.23 7.98
N ARG A 595 8.52 -8.70 6.79
CA ARG A 595 8.55 -10.12 6.40
C ARG A 595 9.96 -10.71 6.30
N TRP A 596 11.00 -9.87 6.25
CA TRP A 596 12.40 -10.30 6.24
C TRP A 596 13.00 -10.43 7.65
N GLY A 597 12.23 -10.12 8.71
CA GLY A 597 12.72 -10.13 10.09
C GLY A 597 14.01 -9.33 10.26
N GLY A 598 14.98 -9.86 11.02
CA GLY A 598 16.27 -9.22 11.24
C GLY A 598 17.21 -9.12 10.02
N SER A 599 16.75 -9.50 8.82
CA SER A 599 17.50 -9.35 7.57
C SER A 599 17.23 -8.02 6.87
N ALA A 600 16.13 -7.34 7.22
CA ALA A 600 15.81 -6.00 6.76
C ALA A 600 15.56 -5.08 7.95
N THR A 601 16.11 -3.87 7.91
CA THR A 601 15.85 -2.81 8.89
C THR A 601 15.18 -1.67 8.16
N VAL A 602 13.96 -1.31 8.53
CA VAL A 602 13.29 -0.15 7.92
C VAL A 602 13.93 1.10 8.46
N ALA A 603 14.30 2.03 7.56
CA ALA A 603 15.03 3.24 7.95
C ALA A 603 14.16 4.09 8.89
N HIS A 604 12.92 4.35 8.47
CA HIS A 604 11.93 5.07 9.26
C HIS A 604 10.56 4.56 8.84
N ALA A 605 9.77 4.03 9.77
CA ALA A 605 8.34 4.04 9.57
C ALA A 605 7.61 3.96 10.91
N TRP A 606 6.55 4.76 10.95
CA TRP A 606 5.37 4.47 11.73
C TRP A 606 4.41 3.72 10.81
N GLY A 607 3.82 2.64 11.28
CA GLY A 607 2.85 1.92 10.48
C GLY A 607 2.14 0.84 11.25
N THR A 608 1.14 0.26 10.63
CA THR A 608 0.48 -0.94 11.12
C THR A 608 1.00 -2.11 10.30
N THR A 609 1.45 -3.16 10.96
CA THR A 609 1.77 -4.43 10.30
C THR A 609 0.50 -5.04 9.71
N TRP A 610 0.67 -5.98 8.77
CA TRP A 610 -0.42 -6.70 8.13
C TRP A 610 -1.38 -7.44 9.09
N ASN A 611 -0.98 -7.65 10.36
CA ASN A 611 -1.80 -8.29 11.39
C ASN A 611 -2.40 -7.29 12.40
N GLY A 612 -2.26 -5.98 12.17
CA GLY A 612 -2.82 -4.96 13.02
C GLY A 612 -1.91 -4.48 14.15
N THR A 613 -0.67 -4.99 14.27
CA THR A 613 0.32 -4.47 15.24
C THR A 613 0.83 -3.12 14.76
N GLU A 614 0.56 -2.05 15.49
CA GLU A 614 1.20 -0.75 15.30
C GLU A 614 2.67 -0.87 15.67
N TRP A 615 3.55 -0.27 14.88
CA TRP A 615 4.97 -0.30 15.14
C TRP A 615 5.60 1.03 14.73
N GLY A 616 6.62 1.41 15.48
CA GLY A 616 7.47 2.55 15.17
C GLY A 616 8.92 2.13 15.28
N ALA A 617 9.70 2.34 14.23
CA ALA A 617 11.16 2.24 14.31
C ALA A 617 11.79 3.61 14.14
N ARG A 618 12.74 3.93 15.03
CA ARG A 618 13.56 5.14 14.99
C ARG A 618 15.02 4.73 14.87
N SER A 619 15.69 5.20 13.83
CA SER A 619 17.15 5.28 13.79
C SER A 619 17.59 6.68 14.17
N GLY A 620 18.53 6.78 15.12
CA GLY A 620 19.26 7.98 15.43
C GLY A 620 20.72 7.83 15.00
N TYR A 621 21.26 8.86 14.36
CA TYR A 621 22.68 8.92 13.96
C TYR A 621 23.35 10.09 14.68
N GLY A 622 24.56 9.85 15.18
CA GLY A 622 25.36 10.89 15.83
C GLY A 622 26.85 10.64 15.66
N THR A 623 27.64 11.65 15.97
CA THR A 623 29.10 11.56 16.05
C THR A 623 29.50 11.95 17.46
N THR A 624 30.26 11.10 18.13
CA THR A 624 30.79 11.42 19.46
C THR A 624 31.78 12.59 19.37
N ALA A 625 32.05 13.25 20.49
CA ALA A 625 33.02 14.36 20.56
C ALA A 625 34.45 14.00 20.09
N ARG A 626 34.76 12.70 19.90
CA ARG A 626 36.03 12.19 19.39
C ARG A 626 35.98 11.75 17.93
N GLY A 627 34.90 12.03 17.20
CA GLY A 627 34.75 11.69 15.79
C GLY A 627 34.27 10.26 15.50
N THR A 628 34.00 9.44 16.52
CA THR A 628 33.42 8.10 16.33
C THR A 628 31.94 8.22 15.99
N GLU A 629 31.55 7.68 14.85
CA GLU A 629 30.15 7.55 14.42
C GLU A 629 29.42 6.57 15.34
N VAL A 630 28.25 6.96 15.84
CA VAL A 630 27.36 6.15 16.67
C VAL A 630 25.97 6.12 16.06
N ALA A 631 25.44 4.91 15.89
CA ALA A 631 24.07 4.68 15.45
C ALA A 631 23.28 4.04 16.60
N GLY A 632 22.22 4.72 17.04
CA GLY A 632 21.27 4.23 18.02
C GLY A 632 19.98 3.77 17.35
N ARG A 633 19.37 2.71 17.86
CA ARG A 633 18.10 2.17 17.34
C ARG A 633 17.13 1.99 18.49
N SER A 634 15.89 2.41 18.30
CA SER A 634 14.76 1.95 19.10
C SER A 634 13.63 1.52 18.17
N ALA A 635 13.06 0.35 18.43
CA ALA A 635 11.87 -0.12 17.77
C ALA A 635 10.89 -0.51 18.87
N GLY A 636 9.63 -0.15 18.68
CA GLY A 636 8.53 -0.58 19.53
C GLY A 636 7.44 -1.15 18.66
N ALA A 637 6.91 -2.32 19.04
CA ALA A 637 5.74 -2.92 18.44
C ALA A 637 4.64 -3.01 19.51
N PHE A 638 3.48 -2.45 19.21
CA PHE A 638 2.28 -2.52 20.05
C PHE A 638 1.18 -3.25 19.26
N ASN A 639 0.67 -4.34 19.83
CA ASN A 639 -0.45 -5.04 19.23
C ASN A 639 -1.76 -4.63 19.93
N PRO A 640 -2.57 -3.73 19.34
CA PRO A 640 -3.82 -3.25 19.96
C PRO A 640 -4.86 -4.36 20.15
N TYR A 641 -4.72 -5.51 19.47
CA TYR A 641 -5.64 -6.65 19.55
C TYR A 641 -5.30 -7.64 20.66
N THR A 642 -4.05 -7.67 21.13
CA THR A 642 -3.58 -8.61 22.17
C THR A 642 -3.02 -7.91 23.40
N GLY A 643 -2.80 -6.60 23.35
CA GLY A 643 -2.20 -5.83 24.44
C GLY A 643 -0.69 -6.06 24.63
N ASN A 644 -0.06 -6.84 23.75
CA ASN A 644 1.37 -7.15 23.83
C ASN A 644 2.23 -5.99 23.33
N TYR A 645 3.38 -5.79 24.00
CA TYR A 645 4.41 -4.82 23.66
C TYR A 645 5.76 -5.53 23.45
N ALA A 646 6.57 -5.08 22.50
CA ALA A 646 7.95 -5.55 22.28
C ALA A 646 8.87 -4.40 21.86
#